data_AF-A0A4U5NXD3-F1
#
_entry.id   AF-A0A4U5NXD3-F1
#
_cell.length_a   1.000
_cell.length_b   1.000
_cell.length_c   1.000
_cell.angle_alpha   90.00
_cell.angle_beta   90.00
_cell.angle_gamma   90.00
#
_symmetry.space_group_name_H-M   'P 1'
#
loop_
_entity.id
_entity.type
_entity.pdbx_description
1 polymer ?
#
loop_
_entity_poly.entity_id
_entity_poly.type
_entity_poly.pdbx_seq_one_letter_code
_entity_poly.pdbx_strand_id
1 'polypeptide(L)'
;MAPNWDDCATDGEELGALRANLLKLEIRLSETQGENEKMGRQVERMRKEAGEAQMQTLMLEESLGKVREDRDVCMQNLQEARKNFSLFQSDMSSQLKEDFSKKTKELEALLEARKEDLNALAEDKLKVEIQLERLRSEHRESKTHLEIALEDTAKSESSIAAAERTRKSLEKERSALKEKLEKLEEELEEIKLKNLNSETLSRRLENAERLAIERNDRISDLDADNRSLKQQLELESRKTNRLREDLISEKSSHGDLVARLRSVCAAIRSQGPRSVAEETRGKVADLEDDVKLVEVIDEVIMGALNGARREADALRIQQQTQIQELNDLRRDIVNLRREDNEALNESGDRVKELSTENKNVKEQVAILQERLRKMQVDEQAKSGDLAMTKREIQELQQEIANSKKYTDELARAQVTLGNLQHETDLMRQDNEDLQKQLEMAIRDLEETKQNLMAERELRNALLEDHDRLENIHHVLTSDYERAKFENGKLKEALRVEKNSSNKSSFWEKDRVRLEEMLRAERDRSQLDVGRIQSDSARIKRENHDLRAELDSFHNSYQSMQDELRNLRLLEVSLKSTIANQNSMIDELKQTIAKKDAEIASLHKQLEMQRKAANEESKKYLRQIEMLLMQNQDLMNRTLTDKDTHHAAQKELQEKLAAVQRHKEKLEEKIMDQYKAMDSRKIQKEKPTFVKRAARVLLPKSPARKSSIRDGINGSTTEDSSGYSADEATTTSISNHGQSPSTSSASSSSTSPSALVLVHTSSTPKKSSLTCGSLFTRKILPPTGAPESPRPKSGIFSSLRMSPLRARPPLPSAVVIADPRPLSTYDNA
;
A
#
# COMPACT_ATOMS: atom_id res chain seq x y z
N MET A 1 85.86 -137.79 -119.11
CA MET A 1 85.52 -139.23 -118.99
C MET A 1 85.17 -139.53 -117.55
N ALA A 2 84.42 -140.60 -117.30
CA ALA A 2 84.42 -141.25 -115.99
C ALA A 2 85.51 -142.35 -115.97
N PRO A 3 85.90 -142.87 -114.80
CA PRO A 3 86.28 -142.13 -113.60
C PRO A 3 87.69 -142.53 -113.12
N ASN A 4 88.31 -141.77 -112.21
CA ASN A 4 89.39 -142.31 -111.38
C ASN A 4 89.37 -141.67 -109.98
N TRP A 5 89.98 -142.35 -109.02
CA TRP A 5 90.11 -141.90 -107.62
C TRP A 5 91.47 -141.22 -107.38
N ASP A 6 91.69 -140.81 -106.12
CA ASP A 6 92.91 -140.20 -105.53
C ASP A 6 93.03 -138.67 -105.63
N ASP A 7 92.47 -137.95 -104.65
CA ASP A 7 93.26 -137.31 -103.57
C ASP A 7 92.33 -136.75 -102.46
N CYS A 8 92.72 -136.84 -101.17
CA CYS A 8 91.88 -136.45 -100.02
C CYS A 8 92.68 -135.99 -98.80
N ALA A 9 93.08 -134.71 -98.73
CA ALA A 9 93.75 -134.13 -97.55
C ALA A 9 93.78 -132.57 -97.49
N THR A 10 92.64 -131.88 -97.35
CA THR A 10 92.63 -130.39 -97.14
C THR A 10 91.59 -129.82 -96.15
N ASP A 11 90.49 -130.51 -95.84
CA ASP A 11 89.30 -129.90 -95.20
C ASP A 11 89.45 -129.56 -93.70
N GLY A 12 90.64 -129.71 -93.12
CA GLY A 12 90.88 -129.55 -91.68
C GLY A 12 91.11 -128.10 -91.21
N GLU A 13 91.79 -127.28 -92.00
CA GLU A 13 92.28 -125.97 -91.52
C GLU A 13 91.20 -124.88 -91.54
N GLU A 14 90.34 -124.85 -92.57
CA GLU A 14 89.25 -123.87 -92.68
C GLU A 14 88.26 -123.99 -91.51
N LEU A 15 87.97 -125.22 -91.09
CA LEU A 15 87.05 -125.51 -89.99
C LEU A 15 87.63 -125.06 -88.62
N GLY A 16 88.95 -125.11 -88.47
CA GLY A 16 89.67 -124.51 -87.34
C GLY A 16 89.61 -122.98 -87.35
N ALA A 17 89.86 -122.35 -88.50
CA ALA A 17 89.78 -120.91 -88.67
C ALA A 17 88.36 -120.36 -88.41
N LEU A 18 87.33 -121.05 -88.89
CA LEU A 18 85.92 -120.73 -88.62
C LEU A 18 85.61 -120.79 -87.12
N ARG A 19 86.05 -121.84 -86.40
CA ARG A 19 85.87 -121.92 -84.94
C ARG A 19 86.60 -120.79 -84.20
N ALA A 20 87.84 -120.46 -84.59
CA ALA A 20 88.59 -119.37 -83.97
C ALA A 20 87.95 -117.99 -84.23
N ASN A 21 87.32 -117.80 -85.39
CA ASN A 21 86.58 -116.58 -85.71
C ASN A 21 85.22 -116.53 -84.99
N LEU A 22 84.51 -117.66 -84.85
CA LEU A 22 83.30 -117.77 -84.03
C LEU A 22 83.60 -117.37 -82.58
N LEU A 23 84.64 -117.93 -81.97
CA LEU A 23 84.98 -117.67 -80.57
C LEU A 23 85.43 -116.21 -80.35
N LYS A 24 86.12 -115.59 -81.32
CA LYS A 24 86.39 -114.13 -81.31
C LYS A 24 85.13 -113.28 -81.44
N LEU A 25 84.13 -113.73 -82.21
CA LEU A 25 82.84 -113.06 -82.32
C LEU A 25 82.00 -113.24 -81.04
N GLU A 26 82.05 -114.41 -80.39
CA GLU A 26 81.41 -114.68 -79.10
C GLU A 26 82.01 -113.83 -77.97
N ILE A 27 83.34 -113.70 -77.92
CA ILE A 27 84.02 -112.78 -76.97
C ILE A 27 83.58 -111.34 -77.22
N ARG A 28 83.62 -110.85 -78.46
CA ARG A 28 83.15 -109.50 -78.81
C ARG A 28 81.67 -109.29 -78.52
N LEU A 29 80.84 -110.32 -78.71
CA LEU A 29 79.43 -110.29 -78.36
C LEU A 29 79.25 -110.18 -76.83
N SER A 30 80.02 -110.93 -76.05
CA SER A 30 80.02 -110.85 -74.58
C SER A 30 80.56 -109.53 -74.05
N GLU A 31 81.59 -108.97 -74.68
CA GLU A 31 82.15 -107.64 -74.35
C GLU A 31 81.11 -106.55 -74.64
N THR A 32 80.54 -106.53 -75.85
CA THR A 32 79.50 -105.56 -76.22
C THR A 32 78.18 -105.78 -75.47
N GLN A 33 77.84 -106.99 -75.05
CA GLN A 33 76.74 -107.25 -74.11
C GLN A 33 77.04 -106.65 -72.72
N GLY A 34 78.24 -106.87 -72.18
CA GLY A 34 78.67 -106.29 -70.91
C GLY A 34 78.77 -104.76 -70.92
N GLU A 35 79.11 -104.17 -72.07
CA GLU A 35 79.06 -102.72 -72.29
C GLU A 35 77.61 -102.23 -72.42
N ASN A 36 76.76 -102.89 -73.19
CA ASN A 36 75.32 -102.58 -73.27
C ASN A 36 74.62 -102.69 -71.89
N GLU A 37 75.02 -103.64 -71.04
CA GLU A 37 74.54 -103.72 -69.66
C GLU A 37 75.01 -102.55 -68.81
N LYS A 38 76.29 -102.16 -68.88
CA LYS A 38 76.82 -100.98 -68.16
C LYS A 38 76.11 -99.70 -68.61
N MET A 39 75.93 -99.54 -69.93
CA MET A 39 75.21 -98.42 -70.52
C MET A 39 73.73 -98.44 -70.12
N GLY A 40 73.05 -99.59 -70.14
CA GLY A 40 71.66 -99.73 -69.68
C GLY A 40 71.49 -99.36 -68.20
N ARG A 41 72.39 -99.84 -67.32
CA ARG A 41 72.40 -99.44 -65.89
C ARG A 41 72.71 -97.95 -65.71
N GLN A 42 73.53 -97.34 -66.57
CA GLN A 42 73.80 -95.90 -66.55
C GLN A 42 72.61 -95.08 -67.05
N VAL A 43 71.93 -95.51 -68.12
CA VAL A 43 70.71 -94.90 -68.65
C VAL A 43 69.60 -94.96 -67.60
N GLU A 44 69.38 -96.10 -66.93
CA GLU A 44 68.34 -96.21 -65.91
C GLU A 44 68.66 -95.38 -64.64
N ARG A 45 69.94 -95.20 -64.27
CA ARG A 45 70.34 -94.21 -63.25
C ARG A 45 70.03 -92.78 -63.67
N MET A 46 70.48 -92.35 -64.85
CA MET A 46 70.21 -91.01 -65.38
C MET A 46 68.70 -90.76 -65.54
N ARG A 47 67.92 -91.79 -65.87
CA ARG A 47 66.45 -91.74 -65.95
C ARG A 47 65.80 -91.56 -64.57
N LYS A 48 66.30 -92.24 -63.54
CA LYS A 48 65.85 -92.06 -62.14
C LYS A 48 66.23 -90.68 -61.61
N GLU A 49 67.47 -90.24 -61.85
CA GLU A 49 67.97 -88.91 -61.49
C GLU A 49 67.17 -87.80 -62.20
N ALA A 50 66.85 -87.97 -63.49
CA ALA A 50 65.99 -87.06 -64.24
C ALA A 50 64.54 -87.05 -63.71
N GLY A 51 63.99 -88.20 -63.30
CA GLY A 51 62.67 -88.28 -62.67
C GLY A 51 62.62 -87.61 -61.29
N GLU A 52 63.69 -87.74 -60.50
CA GLU A 52 63.84 -87.06 -59.20
C GLU A 52 64.00 -85.53 -59.38
N ALA A 53 64.80 -85.09 -60.36
CA ALA A 53 64.92 -83.68 -60.72
C ALA A 53 63.61 -83.11 -61.28
N GLN A 54 62.85 -83.88 -62.06
CA GLN A 54 61.53 -83.49 -62.55
C GLN A 54 60.53 -83.33 -61.40
N MET A 55 60.53 -84.26 -60.43
CA MET A 55 59.69 -84.17 -59.24
C MET A 55 60.05 -82.96 -58.37
N GLN A 56 61.35 -82.69 -58.18
CA GLN A 56 61.82 -81.48 -57.49
C GLN A 56 61.40 -80.19 -58.23
N THR A 57 61.48 -80.19 -59.57
CA THR A 57 61.04 -79.06 -60.40
C THR A 57 59.55 -78.79 -60.21
N LEU A 58 58.69 -79.82 -60.25
CA LEU A 58 57.25 -79.70 -60.03
C LEU A 58 56.91 -79.19 -58.61
N MET A 59 57.59 -79.67 -57.57
CA MET A 59 57.39 -79.17 -56.20
C MET A 59 57.85 -77.71 -56.05
N LEU A 60 58.93 -77.31 -56.73
CA LEU A 60 59.39 -75.92 -56.75
C LEU A 60 58.39 -75.03 -57.50
N GLU A 61 57.85 -75.47 -58.63
CA GLU A 61 56.79 -74.77 -59.37
C GLU A 61 55.51 -74.60 -58.53
N GLU A 62 55.08 -75.63 -57.80
CA GLU A 62 53.94 -75.54 -56.88
C GLU A 62 54.21 -74.54 -55.74
N SER A 63 55.43 -74.56 -55.16
CA SER A 63 55.81 -73.60 -54.10
C SER A 63 55.88 -72.16 -54.61
N LEU A 64 56.36 -71.95 -55.85
CA LEU A 64 56.38 -70.66 -56.53
C LEU A 64 54.97 -70.20 -56.92
N GLY A 65 54.04 -71.12 -57.17
CA GLY A 65 52.61 -70.84 -57.32
C GLY A 65 52.04 -70.22 -56.05
N LYS A 66 52.16 -70.92 -54.91
CA LYS A 66 51.68 -70.45 -53.60
C LYS A 66 52.28 -69.10 -53.19
N VAL A 67 53.59 -68.92 -53.39
CA VAL A 67 54.26 -67.62 -53.10
C VAL A 67 53.77 -66.48 -54.02
N ARG A 68 53.31 -66.77 -55.25
CA ARG A 68 52.65 -65.76 -56.10
C ARG A 68 51.23 -65.46 -55.60
N GLU A 69 50.47 -66.47 -55.20
CA GLU A 69 49.13 -66.30 -54.61
C GLU A 69 49.19 -65.47 -53.32
N ASP A 70 50.08 -65.81 -52.38
CA ASP A 70 50.33 -65.05 -51.14
C ASP A 70 50.72 -63.59 -51.43
N ARG A 71 51.62 -63.38 -52.40
CA ARG A 71 52.02 -62.04 -52.85
C ARG A 71 50.83 -61.26 -53.41
N ASP A 72 50.00 -61.89 -54.23
CA ASP A 72 48.91 -61.22 -54.92
C ASP A 72 47.74 -60.91 -53.97
N VAL A 73 47.49 -61.78 -52.98
CA VAL A 73 46.61 -61.49 -51.82
C VAL A 73 47.19 -60.33 -50.98
N CYS A 74 48.48 -60.34 -50.68
CA CYS A 74 49.13 -59.24 -49.95
C CYS A 74 49.03 -57.90 -50.72
N MET A 75 49.17 -57.92 -52.04
CA MET A 75 48.98 -56.75 -52.91
C MET A 75 47.53 -56.28 -52.96
N GLN A 76 46.54 -57.18 -52.95
CA GLN A 76 45.13 -56.82 -52.84
C GLN A 76 44.83 -56.16 -51.48
N ASN A 77 45.29 -56.76 -50.37
CA ASN A 77 45.15 -56.21 -49.03
C ASN A 77 45.82 -54.82 -48.91
N LEU A 78 46.98 -54.61 -49.55
CA LEU A 78 47.65 -53.30 -49.61
C LEU A 78 46.84 -52.27 -50.41
N GLN A 79 46.22 -52.67 -51.52
CA GLN A 79 45.35 -51.80 -52.32
C GLN A 79 44.06 -51.44 -51.57
N GLU A 80 43.43 -52.39 -50.88
CA GLU A 80 42.26 -52.16 -50.05
C GLU A 80 42.59 -51.25 -48.86
N ALA A 81 43.71 -51.50 -48.15
CA ALA A 81 44.18 -50.61 -47.09
C ALA A 81 44.39 -49.17 -47.59
N ARG A 82 45.03 -48.99 -48.76
CA ARG A 82 45.21 -47.66 -49.39
C ARG A 82 43.87 -47.01 -49.76
N LYS A 83 42.91 -47.77 -50.29
CA LYS A 83 41.55 -47.30 -50.59
C LYS A 83 40.84 -46.84 -49.31
N ASN A 84 40.91 -47.63 -48.24
CA ASN A 84 40.26 -47.35 -46.98
C ASN A 84 40.89 -46.14 -46.25
N PHE A 85 42.23 -45.98 -46.32
CA PHE A 85 42.90 -44.76 -45.86
C PHE A 85 42.50 -43.51 -46.68
N SER A 86 42.36 -43.64 -48.01
CA SER A 86 41.92 -42.54 -48.87
C SER A 86 40.48 -42.12 -48.57
N LEU A 87 39.58 -43.09 -48.37
CA LEU A 87 38.19 -42.85 -47.92
C LEU A 87 38.19 -42.17 -46.54
N PHE A 88 38.88 -42.71 -45.55
CA PHE A 88 38.98 -42.09 -44.22
C PHE A 88 39.53 -40.65 -44.28
N GLN A 89 40.55 -40.39 -45.10
CA GLN A 89 41.09 -39.05 -45.27
C GLN A 89 40.09 -38.10 -45.94
N SER A 90 39.32 -38.58 -46.91
CA SER A 90 38.22 -37.84 -47.54
C SER A 90 37.10 -37.53 -46.55
N ASP A 91 36.64 -38.54 -45.82
CA ASP A 91 35.52 -38.45 -44.88
C ASP A 91 35.85 -37.53 -43.71
N MET A 92 37.04 -37.69 -43.10
CA MET A 92 37.53 -36.77 -42.06
C MET A 92 37.70 -35.34 -42.59
N SER A 93 38.18 -35.17 -43.83
CA SER A 93 38.27 -33.84 -44.46
C SER A 93 36.89 -33.24 -44.75
N SER A 94 35.88 -34.07 -45.03
CA SER A 94 34.50 -33.63 -45.26
C SER A 94 33.83 -33.24 -43.95
N GLN A 95 33.94 -34.08 -42.91
CA GLN A 95 33.44 -33.81 -41.56
C GLN A 95 34.03 -32.51 -40.99
N LEU A 96 35.35 -32.32 -41.08
CA LEU A 96 35.99 -31.08 -40.64
C LEU A 96 35.45 -29.85 -41.40
N LYS A 97 35.30 -29.92 -42.73
CA LYS A 97 34.70 -28.83 -43.53
C LYS A 97 33.24 -28.56 -43.15
N GLU A 98 32.47 -29.60 -42.89
CA GLU A 98 31.07 -29.49 -42.50
C GLU A 98 30.92 -28.86 -41.11
N ASP A 99 31.74 -29.29 -40.14
CA ASP A 99 31.74 -28.76 -38.78
C ASP A 99 32.28 -27.32 -38.69
N PHE A 100 33.28 -26.98 -39.51
CA PHE A 100 33.65 -25.57 -39.68
C PHE A 100 32.51 -24.77 -40.35
N SER A 101 31.84 -25.31 -41.37
CA SER A 101 30.69 -24.62 -42.00
C SER A 101 29.51 -24.41 -41.05
N LYS A 102 29.20 -25.40 -40.19
CA LYS A 102 28.20 -25.27 -39.11
C LYS A 102 28.58 -24.16 -38.15
N LYS A 103 29.79 -24.21 -37.58
CA LYS A 103 30.28 -23.21 -36.63
C LYS A 103 30.35 -21.80 -37.22
N THR A 104 30.72 -21.66 -38.50
CA THR A 104 30.67 -20.36 -39.19
C THR A 104 29.23 -19.83 -39.27
N LYS A 105 28.26 -20.66 -39.69
CA LYS A 105 26.84 -20.28 -39.74
C LYS A 105 26.23 -19.97 -38.36
N GLU A 106 26.63 -20.73 -37.33
CA GLU A 106 26.24 -20.49 -35.93
C GLU A 106 26.78 -19.13 -35.45
N LEU A 107 28.04 -18.81 -35.75
CA LEU A 107 28.64 -17.51 -35.42
C LEU A 107 28.02 -16.37 -36.23
N GLU A 108 27.72 -16.56 -37.52
CA GLU A 108 27.02 -15.58 -38.37
C GLU A 108 25.61 -15.30 -37.82
N ALA A 109 24.84 -16.33 -37.46
CA ALA A 109 23.51 -16.18 -36.88
C ALA A 109 23.54 -15.48 -35.51
N LEU A 110 24.53 -15.81 -34.66
CA LEU A 110 24.75 -15.10 -33.39
C LEU A 110 25.17 -13.64 -33.60
N LEU A 111 25.91 -13.33 -34.67
CA LEU A 111 26.34 -11.98 -34.99
C LEU A 111 25.17 -11.11 -35.46
N GLU A 112 24.28 -11.63 -36.32
CA GLU A 112 23.10 -10.88 -36.74
C GLU A 112 22.10 -10.70 -35.58
N ALA A 113 21.86 -11.74 -34.76
CA ALA A 113 21.05 -11.60 -33.54
C ALA A 113 21.61 -10.52 -32.59
N ARG A 114 22.94 -10.39 -32.47
CA ARG A 114 23.56 -9.30 -31.69
C ARG A 114 23.48 -7.93 -32.36
N LYS A 115 23.36 -7.83 -33.68
CA LYS A 115 23.02 -6.56 -34.35
C LYS A 115 21.58 -6.17 -34.09
N GLU A 116 20.65 -7.13 -34.12
CA GLU A 116 19.23 -6.90 -33.81
C GLU A 116 19.04 -6.42 -32.37
N ASP A 117 19.69 -7.08 -31.40
CA ASP A 117 19.77 -6.62 -29.99
C ASP A 117 20.27 -5.17 -29.88
N LEU A 118 21.37 -4.84 -30.57
CA LEU A 118 21.99 -3.51 -30.52
C LEU A 118 21.11 -2.43 -31.17
N ASN A 119 20.42 -2.76 -32.26
CA ASN A 119 19.49 -1.85 -32.92
C ASN A 119 18.27 -1.58 -32.04
N ALA A 120 17.67 -2.61 -31.44
CA ALA A 120 16.56 -2.46 -30.49
C ALA A 120 16.97 -1.61 -29.27
N LEU A 121 18.15 -1.86 -28.71
CA LEU A 121 18.69 -1.07 -27.59
C LEU A 121 18.97 0.40 -27.99
N ALA A 122 19.40 0.65 -29.23
CA ALA A 122 19.59 2.01 -29.75
C ALA A 122 18.26 2.75 -29.96
N GLU A 123 17.23 2.07 -30.45
CA GLU A 123 15.88 2.63 -30.52
C GLU A 123 15.31 2.95 -29.12
N ASP A 124 15.45 2.03 -28.17
CA ASP A 124 14.93 2.22 -26.81
C ASP A 124 15.68 3.33 -26.07
N LYS A 125 17.00 3.45 -26.29
CA LYS A 125 17.77 4.64 -25.86
C LYS A 125 17.18 5.93 -26.45
N LEU A 126 16.88 5.96 -27.75
CA LEU A 126 16.29 7.14 -28.40
C LEU A 126 14.90 7.48 -27.85
N LYS A 127 14.05 6.47 -27.60
CA LYS A 127 12.74 6.62 -26.96
C LYS A 127 12.88 7.26 -25.56
N VAL A 128 13.86 6.82 -24.76
CA VAL A 128 14.17 7.38 -23.43
C VAL A 128 14.71 8.81 -23.54
N GLU A 129 15.64 9.10 -24.47
CA GLU A 129 16.18 10.46 -24.68
C GLU A 129 15.07 11.46 -25.06
N ILE A 130 14.11 11.05 -25.89
CA ILE A 130 12.94 11.87 -26.26
C ILE A 130 12.00 12.09 -25.06
N GLN A 131 11.74 11.06 -24.25
CA GLN A 131 10.92 11.20 -23.03
C GLN A 131 11.57 12.14 -22.01
N LEU A 132 12.89 12.04 -21.83
CA LEU A 132 13.66 12.86 -20.90
C LEU A 132 13.65 14.34 -21.33
N GLU A 133 13.75 14.62 -22.63
CA GLU A 133 13.67 16.00 -23.13
C GLU A 133 12.23 16.58 -23.08
N ARG A 134 11.19 15.75 -23.27
CA ARG A 134 9.80 16.16 -22.96
C ARG A 134 9.64 16.57 -21.49
N LEU A 135 10.06 15.71 -20.56
CA LEU A 135 9.98 15.99 -19.12
C LEU A 135 10.77 17.25 -18.72
N ARG A 136 11.88 17.55 -19.41
CA ARG A 136 12.61 18.82 -19.24
C ARG A 136 11.82 20.03 -19.74
N SER A 137 11.05 19.90 -20.83
CA SER A 137 10.19 20.99 -21.30
C SER A 137 9.05 21.25 -20.32
N GLU A 138 8.31 20.19 -19.93
CA GLU A 138 7.23 20.24 -18.94
C GLU A 138 7.72 20.85 -17.60
N HIS A 139 8.96 20.54 -17.18
CA HIS A 139 9.57 21.16 -16.00
C HIS A 139 9.92 22.65 -16.18
N ARG A 140 10.41 23.08 -17.35
CA ARG A 140 10.62 24.52 -17.64
C ARG A 140 9.30 25.28 -17.63
N GLU A 141 8.28 24.73 -18.29
CA GLU A 141 6.94 25.31 -18.42
C GLU A 141 6.29 25.45 -17.04
N SER A 142 6.31 24.37 -16.24
CA SER A 142 5.87 24.38 -14.85
C SER A 142 6.61 25.42 -13.99
N LYS A 143 7.94 25.54 -14.14
CA LYS A 143 8.74 26.56 -13.46
C LYS A 143 8.33 27.98 -13.86
N THR A 144 8.10 28.25 -15.15
CA THR A 144 7.64 29.57 -15.60
C THR A 144 6.23 29.90 -15.12
N HIS A 145 5.32 28.92 -15.08
CA HIS A 145 3.98 29.12 -14.49
C HIS A 145 4.05 29.43 -12.99
N LEU A 146 4.97 28.78 -12.25
CA LEU A 146 5.19 29.06 -10.83
C LEU A 146 5.81 30.46 -10.61
N GLU A 147 6.74 30.89 -11.46
CA GLU A 147 7.33 32.24 -11.41
C GLU A 147 6.28 33.33 -11.69
N ILE A 148 5.40 33.14 -12.69
CA ILE A 148 4.28 34.04 -12.97
C ILE A 148 3.29 34.08 -11.80
N ALA A 149 2.92 32.92 -11.25
CA ALA A 149 2.01 32.85 -10.10
C ALA A 149 2.57 33.55 -8.85
N LEU A 150 3.89 33.44 -8.60
CA LEU A 150 4.56 34.20 -7.54
C LEU A 150 4.53 35.71 -7.80
N GLU A 151 4.75 36.15 -9.04
CA GLU A 151 4.67 37.57 -9.40
C GLU A 151 3.25 38.13 -9.19
N ASP A 152 2.22 37.37 -9.58
CA ASP A 152 0.81 37.77 -9.43
C ASP A 152 0.32 37.73 -7.98
N THR A 153 0.79 36.79 -7.16
CA THR A 153 0.54 36.84 -5.71
C THR A 153 1.16 38.09 -5.09
N ALA A 154 2.42 38.43 -5.41
CA ALA A 154 3.07 39.66 -4.92
C ALA A 154 2.36 40.95 -5.38
N LYS A 155 1.84 41.00 -6.62
CA LYS A 155 0.96 42.09 -7.09
C LYS A 155 -0.32 42.18 -6.25
N SER A 156 -0.95 41.04 -5.97
CA SER A 156 -2.19 40.99 -5.18
C SER A 156 -1.96 41.44 -3.72
N GLU A 157 -0.88 41.00 -3.08
CA GLU A 157 -0.49 41.44 -1.72
C GLU A 157 -0.22 42.95 -1.66
N SER A 158 0.48 43.49 -2.66
CA SER A 158 0.74 44.93 -2.78
C SER A 158 -0.57 45.73 -2.93
N SER A 159 -1.51 45.22 -3.73
CA SER A 159 -2.86 45.79 -3.91
C SER A 159 -3.69 45.73 -2.62
N ILE A 160 -3.69 44.60 -1.92
CA ILE A 160 -4.35 44.43 -0.60
C ILE A 160 -3.73 45.41 0.41
N ALA A 161 -2.41 45.54 0.47
CA ALA A 161 -1.74 46.48 1.34
C ALA A 161 -2.05 47.96 0.99
N ALA A 162 -2.32 48.28 -0.28
CA ALA A 162 -2.80 49.60 -0.69
C ALA A 162 -4.26 49.83 -0.23
N ALA A 163 -5.14 48.85 -0.46
CA ALA A 163 -6.54 48.89 -0.02
C ALA A 163 -6.68 48.96 1.51
N GLU A 164 -5.79 48.30 2.27
CA GLU A 164 -5.74 48.46 3.72
C GLU A 164 -5.40 49.89 4.15
N ARG A 165 -4.45 50.55 3.49
CA ARG A 165 -4.04 51.93 3.81
C ARG A 165 -5.20 52.90 3.56
N THR A 166 -5.91 52.77 2.44
CA THR A 166 -7.10 53.60 2.14
C THR A 166 -8.24 53.30 3.11
N ARG A 167 -8.53 52.02 3.41
CA ARG A 167 -9.52 51.62 4.42
C ARG A 167 -9.20 52.23 5.79
N LYS A 168 -7.92 52.24 6.20
CA LYS A 168 -7.44 52.83 7.46
C LYS A 168 -7.48 54.38 7.46
N SER A 169 -7.54 55.05 6.30
CA SER A 169 -7.83 56.50 6.21
C SER A 169 -9.33 56.76 6.36
N LEU A 170 -10.15 56.10 5.54
CA LEU A 170 -11.60 56.24 5.54
C LEU A 170 -12.22 55.88 6.90
N GLU A 171 -11.62 54.94 7.65
CA GLU A 171 -12.04 54.59 9.01
C GLU A 171 -11.80 55.73 10.02
N LYS A 172 -10.72 56.50 9.88
CA LYS A 172 -10.43 57.71 10.68
C LYS A 172 -11.32 58.88 10.28
N GLU A 173 -11.57 59.06 8.99
CA GLU A 173 -12.49 60.08 8.49
C GLU A 173 -13.92 59.79 8.99
N ARG A 174 -14.34 58.52 8.98
CA ARG A 174 -15.62 58.07 9.54
C ARG A 174 -15.72 58.33 11.05
N SER A 175 -14.67 58.11 11.85
CA SER A 175 -14.71 58.45 13.28
C SER A 175 -14.75 59.96 13.51
N ALA A 176 -13.93 60.73 12.79
CA ALA A 176 -13.93 62.20 12.86
C ALA A 176 -15.24 62.85 12.38
N LEU A 177 -16.00 62.18 11.51
CA LEU A 177 -17.36 62.59 11.13
C LEU A 177 -18.40 62.22 12.20
N LYS A 178 -18.29 61.05 12.85
CA LYS A 178 -19.15 60.69 14.00
C LYS A 178 -18.99 61.68 15.16
N GLU A 179 -17.75 61.97 15.56
CA GLU A 179 -17.45 62.94 16.61
C GLU A 179 -17.96 64.37 16.31
N LYS A 180 -18.22 64.69 15.03
CA LYS A 180 -18.84 65.97 14.61
C LYS A 180 -20.35 65.89 14.64
N LEU A 181 -20.94 64.77 14.24
CA LEU A 181 -22.39 64.54 14.34
C LEU A 181 -22.84 64.53 15.79
N GLU A 182 -22.14 63.82 16.67
CA GLU A 182 -22.42 63.76 18.11
C GLU A 182 -22.43 65.16 18.74
N LYS A 183 -21.46 66.02 18.40
CA LYS A 183 -21.43 67.43 18.86
C LYS A 183 -22.56 68.29 18.29
N LEU A 184 -22.94 68.09 17.02
CA LEU A 184 -24.07 68.79 16.41
C LEU A 184 -25.42 68.32 16.99
N GLU A 185 -25.52 67.06 17.43
CA GLU A 185 -26.67 66.53 18.16
C GLU A 185 -26.75 67.12 19.59
N GLU A 186 -25.62 67.24 20.30
CA GLU A 186 -25.53 67.96 21.58
C GLU A 186 -25.94 69.44 21.45
N GLU A 187 -25.43 70.16 20.45
CA GLU A 187 -25.80 71.55 20.14
C GLU A 187 -27.30 71.68 19.81
N LEU A 188 -27.87 70.73 19.05
CA LEU A 188 -29.30 70.70 18.72
C LEU A 188 -30.19 70.46 19.95
N GLU A 189 -29.81 69.57 20.87
CA GLU A 189 -30.53 69.39 22.13
C GLU A 189 -30.43 70.63 23.04
N GLU A 190 -29.27 71.28 23.10
CA GLU A 190 -29.12 72.55 23.84
C GLU A 190 -30.03 73.65 23.27
N ILE A 191 -30.13 73.75 21.94
CA ILE A 191 -31.04 74.69 21.25
C ILE A 191 -32.51 74.33 21.51
N LYS A 192 -32.90 73.04 21.47
CA LYS A 192 -34.26 72.60 21.81
C LYS A 192 -34.64 72.98 23.24
N LEU A 193 -33.74 72.76 24.21
CA LEU A 193 -33.94 73.15 25.61
C LEU A 193 -34.06 74.66 25.79
N LYS A 194 -33.22 75.46 25.10
CA LYS A 194 -33.32 76.93 25.07
C LYS A 194 -34.67 77.39 24.52
N ASN A 195 -35.16 76.79 23.44
CA ASN A 195 -36.46 77.11 22.83
C ASN A 195 -37.63 76.74 23.76
N LEU A 196 -37.64 75.54 24.34
CA LEU A 196 -38.69 75.11 25.28
C LEU A 196 -38.78 76.02 26.53
N ASN A 197 -37.64 76.50 27.02
CA ASN A 197 -37.59 77.49 28.09
C ASN A 197 -38.11 78.86 27.62
N SER A 198 -37.69 79.32 26.44
CA SER A 198 -38.15 80.58 25.83
C SER A 198 -39.67 80.61 25.65
N GLU A 199 -40.27 79.58 25.03
CA GLU A 199 -41.73 79.44 24.93
C GLU A 199 -42.41 79.43 26.30
N THR A 200 -41.79 78.82 27.31
CA THR A 200 -42.34 78.76 28.68
C THR A 200 -42.29 80.12 29.39
N LEU A 201 -41.33 80.98 29.03
CA LEU A 201 -41.31 82.38 29.44
C LEU A 201 -42.35 83.20 28.67
N SER A 202 -42.50 83.02 27.35
CA SER A 202 -43.55 83.67 26.54
C SER A 202 -44.96 83.32 27.04
N ARG A 203 -45.26 82.03 27.25
CA ARG A 203 -46.53 81.57 27.82
C ARG A 203 -46.80 82.13 29.23
N ARG A 204 -45.76 82.45 30.01
CA ARG A 204 -45.89 83.16 31.30
C ARG A 204 -46.15 84.65 31.12
N LEU A 205 -45.50 85.29 30.14
CA LEU A 205 -45.71 86.69 29.79
C LEU A 205 -47.14 86.93 29.30
N GLU A 206 -47.63 86.13 28.34
CA GLU A 206 -49.01 86.19 27.85
C GLU A 206 -50.06 86.04 28.96
N ASN A 207 -49.79 85.16 29.93
CA ASN A 207 -50.66 84.98 31.10
C ASN A 207 -50.63 86.23 32.01
N ALA A 208 -49.47 86.85 32.20
CA ALA A 208 -49.34 88.09 32.98
C ALA A 208 -49.97 89.30 32.27
N GLU A 209 -49.86 89.38 30.94
CA GLU A 209 -50.50 90.40 30.11
C GLU A 209 -52.03 90.26 30.14
N ARG A 210 -52.57 89.04 30.01
CA ARG A 210 -54.01 88.78 30.16
C ARG A 210 -54.51 89.19 31.56
N LEU A 211 -53.78 88.81 32.62
CA LEU A 211 -54.10 89.26 33.98
C LEU A 211 -53.99 90.78 34.15
N ALA A 212 -53.07 91.47 33.46
CA ALA A 212 -52.97 92.93 33.49
C ALA A 212 -54.16 93.61 32.79
N ILE A 213 -54.63 93.03 31.67
CA ILE A 213 -55.84 93.49 30.98
C ILE A 213 -57.08 93.32 31.89
N GLU A 214 -57.30 92.13 32.46
CA GLU A 214 -58.39 91.88 33.42
C GLU A 214 -58.40 92.87 34.61
N ARG A 215 -57.20 93.28 35.07
CA ARG A 215 -57.07 94.26 36.17
C ARG A 215 -57.35 95.69 35.69
N ASN A 216 -56.95 96.06 34.48
CA ASN A 216 -57.28 97.36 33.89
C ASN A 216 -58.77 97.50 33.60
N ASP A 217 -59.40 96.44 33.06
CA ASP A 217 -60.86 96.40 32.85
C ASP A 217 -61.58 96.53 34.20
N ARG A 218 -61.12 95.81 35.24
CA ARG A 218 -61.70 95.93 36.58
C ARG A 218 -61.45 97.29 37.25
N ILE A 219 -60.36 97.98 36.92
CA ILE A 219 -60.14 99.38 37.33
C ILE A 219 -61.14 100.28 36.58
N SER A 220 -61.35 100.08 35.28
CA SER A 220 -62.34 100.83 34.48
C SER A 220 -63.76 100.70 35.03
N ASP A 221 -64.19 99.48 35.39
CA ASP A 221 -65.45 99.22 36.11
C ASP A 221 -65.54 100.06 37.39
N LEU A 222 -64.53 99.95 38.26
CA LEU A 222 -64.51 100.63 39.56
C LEU A 222 -64.44 102.16 39.43
N ASP A 223 -63.91 102.66 38.32
CA ASP A 223 -63.85 104.07 37.97
C ASP A 223 -65.21 104.57 37.41
N ALA A 224 -65.92 103.73 36.65
CA ALA A 224 -67.30 103.99 36.22
C ALA A 224 -68.28 103.96 37.41
N ASP A 225 -68.17 102.97 38.30
CA ASP A 225 -68.89 102.91 39.58
C ASP A 225 -68.57 104.14 40.44
N ASN A 226 -67.29 104.56 40.53
CA ASN A 226 -66.91 105.79 41.23
C ASN A 226 -67.57 107.05 40.63
N ARG A 227 -67.66 107.14 39.30
CA ARG A 227 -68.35 108.27 38.63
C ARG A 227 -69.85 108.25 38.91
N SER A 228 -70.48 107.08 38.87
CA SER A 228 -71.89 106.88 39.22
C SER A 228 -72.16 107.25 40.69
N LEU A 229 -71.34 106.74 41.63
CA LEU A 229 -71.44 107.05 43.06
C LEU A 229 -71.15 108.53 43.35
N LYS A 230 -70.23 109.19 42.62
CA LYS A 230 -70.01 110.64 42.72
C LYS A 230 -71.21 111.44 42.20
N GLN A 231 -71.84 111.01 41.10
CA GLN A 231 -73.07 111.64 40.61
C GLN A 231 -74.26 111.43 41.56
N GLN A 232 -74.40 110.24 42.14
CA GLN A 232 -75.39 109.98 43.20
C GLN A 232 -75.11 110.83 44.44
N LEU A 233 -73.84 110.91 44.89
CA LEU A 233 -73.42 111.76 46.00
C LEU A 233 -73.65 113.25 45.69
N GLU A 234 -73.48 113.70 44.44
CA GLU A 234 -73.86 115.06 44.02
C GLU A 234 -75.38 115.27 44.03
N LEU A 235 -76.18 114.29 43.61
CA LEU A 235 -77.64 114.38 43.66
C LEU A 235 -78.16 114.36 45.09
N GLU A 236 -77.61 113.52 45.96
CA GLU A 236 -77.88 113.54 47.40
C GLU A 236 -77.29 114.78 48.08
N SER A 237 -76.17 115.33 47.60
CA SER A 237 -75.66 116.64 48.05
C SER A 237 -76.60 117.77 47.66
N ARG A 238 -77.17 117.76 46.45
CA ARG A 238 -78.19 118.73 46.01
C ARG A 238 -79.51 118.56 46.76
N LYS A 239 -79.95 117.32 47.02
CA LYS A 239 -81.12 117.02 47.89
C LYS A 239 -80.89 117.45 49.32
N THR A 240 -79.74 117.11 49.91
CA THR A 240 -79.40 117.51 51.29
C THR A 240 -79.05 118.98 51.40
N ASN A 241 -78.66 119.67 50.32
CA ASN A 241 -78.55 121.13 50.29
C ASN A 241 -79.91 121.79 50.19
N ARG A 242 -80.87 121.29 49.39
CA ARG A 242 -82.27 121.72 49.48
C ARG A 242 -82.85 121.46 50.87
N LEU A 243 -82.70 120.25 51.40
CA LEU A 243 -83.10 119.93 52.77
C LEU A 243 -82.28 120.69 53.82
N ARG A 244 -81.15 121.33 53.48
CA ARG A 244 -80.43 122.29 54.34
C ARG A 244 -80.91 123.72 54.13
N GLU A 245 -81.44 124.09 52.98
CA GLU A 245 -82.11 125.37 52.73
C GLU A 245 -83.48 125.35 53.43
N ASP A 246 -84.25 124.28 53.26
CA ASP A 246 -85.43 123.92 54.04
C ASP A 246 -85.09 123.88 55.53
N LEU A 247 -84.08 123.11 55.96
CA LEU A 247 -83.62 123.10 57.35
C LEU A 247 -82.95 124.41 57.77
N ILE A 248 -82.58 125.36 56.91
CA ILE A 248 -82.12 126.71 57.32
C ILE A 248 -83.32 127.65 57.45
N SER A 249 -84.45 127.41 56.77
CA SER A 249 -85.73 128.02 57.12
C SER A 249 -86.28 127.45 58.44
N GLU A 250 -86.18 126.13 58.64
CA GLU A 250 -86.57 125.46 59.90
C GLU A 250 -85.61 125.78 61.05
N LYS A 251 -84.29 125.87 60.80
CA LYS A 251 -83.22 126.17 61.79
C LYS A 251 -82.76 127.63 61.78
N SER A 252 -83.46 128.52 61.11
CA SER A 252 -83.61 129.88 61.61
C SER A 252 -84.67 129.90 62.72
N SER A 253 -85.73 129.07 62.64
CA SER A 253 -86.65 128.87 63.78
C SER A 253 -86.07 128.02 64.93
N HIS A 254 -85.30 126.97 64.61
CA HIS A 254 -84.62 126.07 65.55
C HIS A 254 -83.20 126.52 65.92
N GLY A 255 -82.66 127.55 65.25
CA GLY A 255 -81.33 128.10 65.53
C GLY A 255 -81.26 128.76 66.90
N ASP A 256 -82.33 129.46 67.25
CA ASP A 256 -82.60 130.03 68.58
C ASP A 256 -82.57 128.97 69.71
N LEU A 257 -82.71 127.68 69.38
CA LEU A 257 -82.89 126.59 70.33
C LEU A 257 -81.63 125.74 70.62
N VAL A 258 -80.68 125.53 69.67
CA VAL A 258 -79.76 124.35 69.69
C VAL A 258 -78.22 124.61 69.81
N ALA A 259 -77.70 125.76 70.23
CA ALA A 259 -76.23 125.98 70.27
C ALA A 259 -75.36 125.07 71.30
N ARG A 260 -74.87 123.76 70.99
CA ARG A 260 -74.44 122.57 71.93
C ARG A 260 -73.16 121.48 71.87
N LEU A 261 -73.02 120.17 71.34
CA LEU A 261 -72.20 118.92 71.93
C LEU A 261 -71.33 117.71 71.17
N ARG A 262 -70.26 117.00 71.80
CA ARG A 262 -69.67 115.49 71.93
C ARG A 262 -68.75 114.53 70.93
N SER A 263 -67.82 113.53 71.38
CA SER A 263 -67.06 112.32 70.64
C SER A 263 -65.99 111.27 71.37
N VAL A 264 -65.43 110.06 70.82
CA VAL A 264 -64.35 109.01 71.38
C VAL A 264 -63.78 107.68 70.53
N CYS A 265 -62.59 106.91 70.76
CA CYS A 265 -62.06 105.54 70.11
C CYS A 265 -60.67 104.71 70.57
N ALA A 266 -60.26 103.39 70.19
CA ALA A 266 -58.92 102.54 70.47
C ALA A 266 -58.55 101.03 69.83
N ALA A 267 -57.29 100.34 69.85
CA ALA A 267 -56.86 98.88 69.32
C ALA A 267 -55.37 98.10 69.50
N ILE A 268 -55.06 96.77 69.07
CA ILE A 268 -53.77 95.96 68.49
C ILE A 268 -52.86 94.74 69.19
N ARG A 269 -52.02 93.76 68.52
CA ARG A 269 -50.68 92.89 68.85
C ARG A 269 -50.40 91.23 68.64
N SER A 270 -49.16 90.57 68.35
CA SER A 270 -48.72 89.00 68.30
C SER A 270 -47.21 88.37 67.87
N GLN A 271 -46.74 87.00 67.99
CA GLN A 271 -45.66 86.04 67.22
C GLN A 271 -44.52 84.94 67.83
N GLY A 272 -43.96 83.79 67.18
CA GLY A 272 -42.58 82.95 67.38
C GLY A 272 -42.21 81.29 67.24
N PRO A 273 -40.99 80.65 66.76
CA PRO A 273 -40.54 79.10 66.64
C PRO A 273 -38.98 78.42 66.48
N ARG A 274 -38.54 77.04 66.62
CA ARG A 274 -37.16 76.24 66.20
C ARG A 274 -36.73 74.62 66.48
N SER A 275 -35.61 73.88 65.96
CA SER A 275 -35.07 72.36 66.15
C SER A 275 -33.63 71.66 65.58
N VAL A 276 -33.00 70.39 65.90
CA VAL A 276 -31.70 69.57 65.33
C VAL A 276 -31.19 68.01 65.77
N ALA A 277 -30.12 67.18 65.23
CA ALA A 277 -29.50 65.72 65.62
C ALA A 277 -28.13 64.92 64.96
N GLU A 278 -27.52 63.68 65.38
CA GLU A 278 -26.07 62.95 65.13
C GLU A 278 -25.67 61.28 65.05
N GLU A 279 -24.37 60.63 64.92
CA GLU A 279 -23.87 59.08 64.71
C GLU A 279 -22.29 58.43 64.92
N THR A 280 -21.82 57.05 64.92
CA THR A 280 -20.34 56.33 64.88
C THR A 280 -19.93 54.68 65.06
N ARG A 281 -18.72 53.97 64.62
CA ARG A 281 -18.31 52.37 64.63
C ARG A 281 -16.87 51.56 64.14
N GLY A 282 -16.25 50.34 64.65
CA GLY A 282 -15.30 49.14 64.03
C GLY A 282 -13.89 48.31 64.57
N LYS A 283 -13.43 46.94 64.31
CA LYS A 283 -11.99 46.12 64.50
C LYS A 283 -11.65 44.47 64.19
N VAL A 284 -10.36 43.78 64.14
CA VAL A 284 -9.85 42.21 64.04
C VAL A 284 -8.24 41.71 64.34
N ALA A 285 -7.35 40.56 64.25
CA ALA A 285 -7.03 38.97 64.03
C ALA A 285 -5.48 38.26 64.26
N ASP A 286 -5.07 36.86 64.30
CA ASP A 286 -3.70 36.08 64.77
C ASP A 286 -3.15 34.49 64.33
N LEU A 287 -1.88 33.79 64.58
CA LEU A 287 -1.19 32.31 64.24
C LEU A 287 0.22 31.65 64.99
N GLU A 288 1.14 30.52 64.92
CA GLU A 288 1.63 29.03 64.38
C GLU A 288 3.06 28.17 64.91
N ASP A 289 3.53 26.78 64.74
CA ASP A 289 4.94 25.94 65.09
C ASP A 289 5.38 24.28 64.78
N ASP A 290 6.65 23.56 65.00
CA ASP A 290 7.21 22.01 64.83
C ASP A 290 8.47 21.23 65.66
N VAL A 291 8.63 19.82 65.68
CA VAL A 291 9.65 18.64 66.04
C VAL A 291 10.73 18.46 67.22
N LYS A 292 10.83 17.24 67.90
CA LYS A 292 12.05 16.57 68.56
C LYS A 292 11.85 15.17 69.28
N LEU A 293 12.84 14.22 69.25
CA LEU A 293 13.31 13.26 70.33
C LEU A 293 14.01 11.95 69.82
N VAL A 294 15.31 11.73 70.12
CA VAL A 294 16.03 10.41 70.09
C VAL A 294 17.16 10.42 71.13
N GLU A 295 17.10 9.57 72.16
CA GLU A 295 18.16 9.32 73.16
C GLU A 295 17.83 8.04 73.97
N VAL A 296 18.82 7.45 74.69
CA VAL A 296 18.76 6.21 75.51
C VAL A 296 18.80 4.85 74.73
N ILE A 297 19.59 3.81 75.08
CA ILE A 297 21.05 3.64 75.39
C ILE A 297 21.36 2.12 75.60
N ASP A 298 22.60 1.66 75.39
CA ASP A 298 23.09 0.27 75.57
C ASP A 298 23.35 -0.17 77.03
N GLU A 299 23.44 -1.50 77.30
CA GLU A 299 24.53 -2.15 78.09
C GLU A 299 24.44 -3.72 78.18
N VAL A 300 25.51 -4.39 78.69
CA VAL A 300 25.67 -5.85 79.03
C VAL A 300 25.99 -6.83 77.86
N ILE A 301 27.06 -7.66 77.73
CA ILE A 301 28.23 -8.19 78.52
C ILE A 301 28.00 -9.55 79.27
N MET A 302 28.81 -10.63 79.22
CA MET A 302 29.84 -11.26 78.32
C MET A 302 30.10 -12.74 78.79
N GLY A 303 30.78 -13.61 78.02
CA GLY A 303 31.31 -14.92 78.52
C GLY A 303 31.97 -15.88 77.49
N ALA A 304 32.96 -16.72 77.87
CA ALA A 304 33.75 -17.57 76.95
C ALA A 304 34.58 -18.77 77.57
N LEU A 305 34.87 -19.81 76.74
CA LEU A 305 36.01 -20.80 76.72
C LEU A 305 36.30 -21.81 77.88
N ASN A 306 36.69 -23.09 77.55
CA ASN A 306 37.87 -23.87 78.07
C ASN A 306 37.88 -25.44 77.86
N GLY A 307 39.08 -26.08 77.74
CA GLY A 307 39.42 -27.42 78.32
C GLY A 307 39.80 -28.65 77.43
N ALA A 308 41.00 -29.29 77.61
CA ALA A 308 41.40 -30.64 77.06
C ALA A 308 42.74 -31.26 77.61
N ARG A 309 43.00 -32.58 77.33
CA ARG A 309 44.32 -33.33 77.16
C ARG A 309 45.11 -33.96 78.36
N ARG A 310 45.60 -35.24 78.22
CA ARG A 310 46.82 -35.85 78.89
C ARG A 310 47.23 -37.32 78.49
N GLU A 311 48.53 -37.63 78.66
CA GLU A 311 49.28 -38.90 79.00
C GLU A 311 49.37 -40.21 78.14
N ALA A 312 50.53 -40.94 78.25
CA ALA A 312 50.92 -42.17 77.51
C ALA A 312 52.29 -42.84 77.96
N ASP A 313 52.35 -44.01 78.64
CA ASP A 313 53.58 -44.44 79.39
C ASP A 313 54.10 -45.93 79.38
N ALA A 314 53.56 -46.88 78.60
CA ALA A 314 53.64 -48.33 78.94
C ALA A 314 54.83 -49.22 78.44
N LEU A 315 55.98 -48.69 77.98
CA LEU A 315 56.88 -49.40 77.05
C LEU A 315 57.94 -50.42 77.57
N ARG A 316 57.96 -50.86 78.85
CA ARG A 316 59.17 -51.50 79.43
C ARG A 316 59.31 -53.04 79.41
N ILE A 317 58.25 -53.83 79.21
CA ILE A 317 58.24 -55.29 79.50
C ILE A 317 58.94 -56.16 78.40
N GLN A 318 59.45 -55.54 77.34
CA GLN A 318 59.61 -56.15 76.00
C GLN A 318 60.86 -57.02 75.75
N GLN A 319 61.85 -57.06 76.65
CA GLN A 319 63.23 -57.41 76.26
C GLN A 319 63.67 -58.88 76.48
N GLN A 320 62.98 -59.66 77.32
CA GLN A 320 63.48 -60.98 77.76
C GLN A 320 63.08 -62.16 76.86
N THR A 321 61.98 -62.06 76.10
CA THR A 321 61.53 -63.14 75.19
C THR A 321 62.46 -63.31 73.97
N GLN A 322 63.15 -62.22 73.60
CA GLN A 322 63.89 -62.03 72.35
C GLN A 322 64.98 -63.07 72.05
N ILE A 323 65.52 -63.78 73.05
CA ILE A 323 66.71 -64.63 72.87
C ILE A 323 66.35 -66.07 72.48
N GLN A 324 65.21 -66.61 72.95
CA GLN A 324 64.78 -67.94 72.54
C GLN A 324 64.23 -67.90 71.11
N GLU A 325 63.47 -66.82 70.79
CA GLU A 325 62.99 -66.47 69.45
C GLU A 325 64.13 -66.54 68.40
N LEU A 326 65.32 -65.98 68.70
CA LEU A 326 66.46 -65.89 67.77
C LEU A 326 66.99 -67.23 67.22
N ASN A 327 66.75 -68.37 67.87
CA ASN A 327 67.26 -69.67 67.40
C ASN A 327 66.26 -70.43 66.51
N ASP A 328 64.95 -70.33 66.78
CA ASP A 328 63.94 -70.84 65.87
C ASP A 328 63.85 -69.92 64.64
N LEU A 329 63.91 -68.59 64.84
CA LEU A 329 64.13 -67.60 63.78
C LEU A 329 65.32 -67.96 62.87
N ARG A 330 66.38 -68.62 63.36
CA ARG A 330 67.52 -68.98 62.51
C ARG A 330 67.25 -70.17 61.59
N ARG A 331 66.37 -71.11 61.98
CA ARG A 331 65.88 -72.17 61.08
C ARG A 331 64.84 -71.62 60.12
N ASP A 332 63.93 -70.79 60.63
CA ASP A 332 62.94 -70.08 59.83
C ASP A 332 63.65 -69.23 58.77
N ILE A 333 64.68 -68.45 59.12
CA ILE A 333 65.51 -67.66 58.18
C ILE A 333 66.08 -68.48 57.01
N VAL A 334 66.29 -69.80 57.13
CA VAL A 334 66.79 -70.63 56.01
C VAL A 334 65.64 -71.09 55.11
N ASN A 335 64.49 -71.47 55.68
CA ASN A 335 63.30 -71.83 54.91
C ASN A 335 62.70 -70.57 54.27
N LEU A 336 62.50 -69.50 55.05
CA LEU A 336 62.20 -68.14 54.59
C LEU A 336 63.19 -67.70 53.52
N ARG A 337 64.52 -67.88 53.62
CA ARG A 337 65.40 -67.49 52.51
C ARG A 337 65.16 -68.25 51.20
N ARG A 338 64.52 -69.42 51.23
CA ARG A 338 64.14 -70.15 50.01
C ARG A 338 62.74 -69.74 49.54
N GLU A 339 61.77 -69.74 50.45
CA GLU A 339 60.40 -69.29 50.23
C GLU A 339 60.39 -67.81 49.78
N ASP A 340 61.19 -66.93 50.38
CA ASP A 340 61.49 -65.57 49.94
C ASP A 340 62.10 -65.53 48.54
N ASN A 341 63.01 -66.44 48.14
CA ASN A 341 63.59 -66.37 46.80
C ASN A 341 62.62 -66.85 45.72
N GLU A 342 61.80 -67.86 46.02
CA GLU A 342 60.74 -68.33 45.12
C GLU A 342 59.61 -67.27 45.08
N ALA A 343 59.17 -66.76 46.24
CA ALA A 343 58.17 -65.69 46.38
C ALA A 343 58.66 -64.28 45.98
N LEU A 344 59.96 -63.97 45.96
CA LEU A 344 60.47 -62.69 45.40
C LEU A 344 60.49 -62.72 43.87
N ASN A 345 60.60 -63.91 43.25
CA ASN A 345 60.39 -64.05 41.81
C ASN A 345 58.89 -63.99 41.48
N GLU A 346 58.04 -64.72 42.21
CA GLU A 346 56.59 -64.65 42.02
C GLU A 346 56.02 -63.26 42.36
N SER A 347 56.44 -62.63 43.45
CA SER A 347 56.11 -61.25 43.80
C SER A 347 56.75 -60.26 42.82
N GLY A 348 57.96 -60.51 42.33
CA GLY A 348 58.63 -59.69 41.32
C GLY A 348 57.88 -59.68 39.99
N ASP A 349 57.38 -60.83 39.53
CA ASP A 349 56.55 -60.94 38.33
C ASP A 349 55.12 -60.44 38.59
N ARG A 350 54.55 -60.68 39.76
CA ARG A 350 53.26 -60.09 40.17
C ARG A 350 53.33 -58.57 40.31
N VAL A 351 54.46 -58.00 40.70
CA VAL A 351 54.70 -56.54 40.72
C VAL A 351 54.89 -56.00 39.30
N LYS A 352 55.50 -56.75 38.37
CA LYS A 352 55.52 -56.38 36.94
C LYS A 352 54.10 -56.39 36.36
N GLU A 353 53.31 -57.41 36.64
CA GLU A 353 51.90 -57.56 36.23
C GLU A 353 51.02 -56.45 36.84
N LEU A 354 51.10 -56.21 38.14
CA LEU A 354 50.40 -55.10 38.80
C LEU A 354 50.88 -53.74 38.30
N SER A 355 52.12 -53.61 37.81
CA SER A 355 52.66 -52.37 37.22
C SER A 355 52.14 -52.15 35.79
N THR A 356 52.05 -53.18 34.96
CA THR A 356 51.41 -53.08 33.64
C THR A 356 49.90 -52.88 33.76
N GLU A 357 49.25 -53.53 34.73
CA GLU A 357 47.84 -53.28 35.07
C GLU A 357 47.64 -51.84 35.57
N ASN A 358 48.48 -51.34 36.50
CA ASN A 358 48.43 -49.93 36.93
C ASN A 358 48.68 -48.95 35.77
N LYS A 359 49.54 -49.28 34.81
CA LYS A 359 49.76 -48.47 33.60
C LYS A 359 48.50 -48.46 32.72
N ASN A 360 47.91 -49.62 32.46
CA ASN A 360 46.68 -49.74 31.69
C ASN A 360 45.49 -49.03 32.37
N VAL A 361 45.35 -49.13 33.69
CA VAL A 361 44.34 -48.41 34.49
C VAL A 361 44.58 -46.90 34.43
N LYS A 362 45.84 -46.42 34.53
CA LYS A 362 46.16 -44.99 34.36
C LYS A 362 45.85 -44.48 32.96
N GLU A 363 46.11 -45.27 31.92
CA GLU A 363 45.75 -44.94 30.53
C GLU A 363 44.23 -44.90 30.34
N GLN A 364 43.48 -45.85 30.89
CA GLN A 364 42.01 -45.83 30.90
C GLN A 364 41.46 -44.62 31.68
N VAL A 365 42.02 -44.28 32.84
CA VAL A 365 41.65 -43.09 33.62
C VAL A 365 41.93 -41.81 32.83
N ALA A 366 43.08 -41.70 32.14
CA ALA A 366 43.38 -40.55 31.29
C ALA A 366 42.40 -40.42 30.10
N ILE A 367 42.05 -41.54 29.45
CA ILE A 367 41.04 -41.57 28.38
C ILE A 367 39.66 -41.17 28.90
N LEU A 368 39.27 -41.63 30.09
CA LEU A 368 38.01 -41.27 30.74
C LEU A 368 37.99 -39.80 31.18
N GLN A 369 39.12 -39.26 31.67
CA GLN A 369 39.26 -37.85 32.01
C GLN A 369 39.15 -36.93 30.79
N GLU A 370 39.82 -37.24 29.68
CA GLU A 370 39.66 -36.46 28.44
C GLU A 370 38.27 -36.62 27.83
N ARG A 371 37.64 -37.80 27.95
CA ARG A 371 36.24 -37.99 27.54
C ARG A 371 35.28 -37.16 28.39
N LEU A 372 35.48 -37.11 29.72
CA LEU A 372 34.72 -36.26 30.63
C LEU A 372 34.91 -34.78 30.28
N ARG A 373 36.16 -34.34 30.07
CA ARG A 373 36.49 -32.97 29.67
C ARG A 373 35.83 -32.58 28.34
N LYS A 374 35.80 -33.48 27.36
CA LYS A 374 35.08 -33.27 26.09
C LYS A 374 33.58 -33.13 26.30
N MET A 375 32.94 -34.05 27.02
CA MET A 375 31.50 -33.92 27.30
C MET A 375 31.16 -32.64 28.07
N GLN A 376 32.04 -32.20 28.98
CA GLN A 376 31.87 -30.96 29.74
C GLN A 376 32.03 -29.70 28.87
N VAL A 377 32.89 -29.73 27.86
CA VAL A 377 32.97 -28.68 26.82
C VAL A 377 31.75 -28.72 25.89
N ASP A 378 31.31 -29.91 25.47
CA ASP A 378 30.10 -30.08 24.64
C ASP A 378 28.83 -29.62 25.38
N GLU A 379 28.77 -29.82 26.70
CA GLU A 379 27.68 -29.36 27.57
C GLU A 379 27.72 -27.83 27.75
N GLN A 380 28.91 -27.24 27.92
CA GLN A 380 29.06 -25.78 27.95
C GLN A 380 28.68 -25.14 26.61
N ALA A 381 29.06 -25.74 25.48
CA ALA A 381 28.66 -25.29 24.14
C ALA A 381 27.13 -25.35 23.98
N LYS A 382 26.50 -26.49 24.25
CA LYS A 382 25.04 -26.66 24.19
C LYS A 382 24.30 -25.73 25.16
N SER A 383 24.88 -25.43 26.32
CA SER A 383 24.33 -24.44 27.26
C SER A 383 24.40 -23.02 26.70
N GLY A 384 25.48 -22.69 25.97
CA GLY A 384 25.59 -21.47 25.16
C GLY A 384 24.54 -21.39 24.05
N ASP A 385 24.39 -22.44 23.26
CA ASP A 385 23.39 -22.52 22.18
C ASP A 385 21.95 -22.42 22.72
N LEU A 386 21.67 -23.07 23.86
CA LEU A 386 20.40 -22.94 24.58
C LEU A 386 20.18 -21.55 25.20
N ALA A 387 21.24 -20.80 25.49
CA ALA A 387 21.12 -19.40 25.91
C ALA A 387 20.91 -18.44 24.72
N MET A 388 21.52 -18.72 23.56
CA MET A 388 21.32 -17.96 22.32
C MET A 388 19.91 -18.15 21.76
N THR A 389 19.46 -19.39 21.58
CA THR A 389 18.10 -19.69 21.11
C THR A 389 17.02 -19.17 22.05
N LYS A 390 17.28 -19.11 23.37
CA LYS A 390 16.38 -18.42 24.32
C LYS A 390 16.31 -16.91 24.12
N ARG A 391 17.41 -16.24 23.71
CA ARG A 391 17.36 -14.82 23.33
C ARG A 391 16.59 -14.62 22.03
N GLU A 392 16.85 -15.41 20.99
CA GLU A 392 16.09 -15.34 19.73
C GLU A 392 14.59 -15.53 19.98
N ILE A 393 14.18 -16.48 20.84
CA ILE A 393 12.78 -16.68 21.22
C ILE A 393 12.21 -15.46 21.97
N GLN A 394 12.99 -14.80 22.85
CA GLN A 394 12.56 -13.59 23.55
C GLN A 394 12.45 -12.38 22.61
N GLU A 395 13.40 -12.22 21.68
CA GLU A 395 13.43 -11.17 20.67
C GLU A 395 12.25 -11.32 19.70
N LEU A 396 11.99 -12.54 19.20
CA LEU A 396 10.80 -12.85 18.38
C LEU A 396 9.48 -12.65 19.16
N GLN A 397 9.42 -12.98 20.45
CA GLN A 397 8.24 -12.68 21.29
C GLN A 397 8.03 -11.17 21.45
N GLN A 398 9.11 -10.39 21.59
CA GLN A 398 9.04 -8.93 21.66
C GLN A 398 8.67 -8.30 20.31
N GLU A 399 9.14 -8.85 19.19
CA GLU A 399 8.74 -8.46 17.84
C GLU A 399 7.27 -8.76 17.57
N ILE A 400 6.76 -9.94 17.95
CA ILE A 400 5.33 -10.28 17.91
C ILE A 400 4.51 -9.32 18.79
N ALA A 401 5.01 -8.95 19.98
CA ALA A 401 4.34 -8.00 20.85
C ALA A 401 4.31 -6.57 20.28
N ASN A 402 5.35 -6.16 19.55
CA ASN A 402 5.37 -4.86 18.86
C ASN A 402 4.49 -4.87 17.59
N SER A 403 4.52 -5.95 16.81
CA SER A 403 3.62 -6.17 15.67
C SER A 403 2.15 -6.04 16.08
N LYS A 404 1.76 -6.62 17.23
CA LYS A 404 0.41 -6.46 17.80
C LYS A 404 0.06 -5.01 18.14
N LYS A 405 0.98 -4.23 18.70
CA LYS A 405 0.76 -2.79 18.94
C LYS A 405 0.51 -2.06 17.63
N TYR A 406 1.29 -2.32 16.59
CA TYR A 406 1.09 -1.71 15.27
C TYR A 406 -0.25 -2.12 14.63
N THR A 407 -0.73 -3.35 14.83
CA THR A 407 -2.09 -3.73 14.38
C THR A 407 -3.20 -3.05 15.19
N ASP A 408 -3.02 -2.88 16.50
CA ASP A 408 -3.98 -2.16 17.36
C ASP A 408 -4.01 -0.65 17.04
N GLU A 409 -2.86 -0.05 16.76
CA GLU A 409 -2.71 1.34 16.31
C GLU A 409 -3.31 1.54 14.92
N LEU A 410 -3.10 0.61 13.98
CA LEU A 410 -3.71 0.63 12.65
C LEU A 410 -5.25 0.49 12.73
N ALA A 411 -5.76 -0.39 13.59
CA ALA A 411 -7.21 -0.53 13.82
C ALA A 411 -7.82 0.75 14.42
N ARG A 412 -7.13 1.40 15.38
CA ARG A 412 -7.54 2.71 15.91
C ARG A 412 -7.51 3.79 14.83
N ALA A 413 -6.47 3.84 14.00
CA ALA A 413 -6.34 4.78 12.90
C ALA A 413 -7.48 4.61 11.88
N GLN A 414 -7.83 3.37 11.52
CA GLN A 414 -8.97 3.06 10.65
C GLN A 414 -10.31 3.52 11.25
N VAL A 415 -10.55 3.32 12.55
CA VAL A 415 -11.74 3.85 13.23
C VAL A 415 -11.76 5.38 13.23
N THR A 416 -10.64 6.06 13.48
CA THR A 416 -10.60 7.52 13.40
C THR A 416 -10.82 8.05 11.99
N LEU A 417 -10.32 7.36 10.96
CA LEU A 417 -10.57 7.71 9.55
C LEU A 417 -12.06 7.52 9.19
N GLY A 418 -12.69 6.42 9.61
CA GLY A 418 -14.12 6.20 9.41
C GLY A 418 -15.00 7.24 10.11
N ASN A 419 -14.63 7.65 11.32
CA ASN A 419 -15.33 8.73 12.04
C ASN A 419 -15.19 10.09 11.32
N LEU A 420 -13.98 10.44 10.88
CA LEU A 420 -13.73 11.69 10.13
C LEU A 420 -14.40 11.68 8.74
N GLN A 421 -14.50 10.52 8.08
CA GLN A 421 -15.29 10.35 6.86
C GLN A 421 -16.78 10.57 7.12
N HIS A 422 -17.33 9.99 8.20
CA HIS A 422 -18.72 10.21 8.57
C HIS A 422 -19.03 11.67 8.94
N GLU A 423 -18.12 12.35 9.66
CA GLU A 423 -18.22 13.78 9.94
C GLU A 423 -18.15 14.61 8.65
N THR A 424 -17.29 14.24 7.70
CA THR A 424 -17.20 14.89 6.38
C THR A 424 -18.48 14.71 5.55
N ASP A 425 -19.08 13.51 5.54
CA ASP A 425 -20.35 13.26 4.84
C ASP A 425 -21.54 13.95 5.51
N LEU A 426 -21.57 14.04 6.85
CA LEU A 426 -22.58 14.80 7.58
C LEU A 426 -22.47 16.31 7.27
N MET A 427 -21.25 16.86 7.34
CA MET A 427 -20.98 18.25 6.94
C MET A 427 -21.31 18.50 5.47
N ARG A 428 -21.15 17.51 4.58
CA ARG A 428 -21.57 17.60 3.18
C ARG A 428 -23.10 17.64 3.06
N GLN A 429 -23.81 16.77 3.77
CA GLN A 429 -25.28 16.78 3.80
C GLN A 429 -25.82 18.11 4.34
N ASP A 430 -25.28 18.62 5.44
CA ASP A 430 -25.66 19.92 6.02
C ASP A 430 -25.43 21.07 5.03
N ASN A 431 -24.32 21.04 4.25
CA ASN A 431 -24.09 22.01 3.18
C ASN A 431 -25.10 21.88 2.02
N GLU A 432 -25.44 20.65 1.60
CA GLU A 432 -26.47 20.41 0.58
C GLU A 432 -27.85 20.88 1.05
N ASP A 433 -28.22 20.69 2.32
CA ASP A 433 -29.49 21.14 2.89
C ASP A 433 -29.53 22.65 3.18
N LEU A 434 -28.39 23.29 3.49
CA LEU A 434 -28.26 24.75 3.53
C LEU A 434 -28.36 25.38 2.12
N GLN A 435 -27.80 24.73 1.09
CA GLN A 435 -27.97 25.17 -0.30
C GLN A 435 -29.44 25.13 -0.74
N LYS A 436 -30.16 24.04 -0.45
CA LYS A 436 -31.62 23.93 -0.71
C LYS A 436 -32.42 25.02 0.02
N GLN A 437 -32.06 25.35 1.26
CA GLN A 437 -32.68 26.45 2.01
C GLN A 437 -32.40 27.82 1.39
N LEU A 438 -31.16 28.06 0.93
CA LEU A 438 -30.80 29.30 0.23
C LEU A 438 -31.54 29.43 -1.10
N GLU A 439 -31.67 28.36 -1.89
CA GLU A 439 -32.45 28.35 -3.12
C GLU A 439 -33.95 28.62 -2.88
N MET A 440 -34.52 28.13 -1.79
CA MET A 440 -35.90 28.47 -1.40
C MET A 440 -36.02 29.95 -1.05
N ALA A 441 -35.15 30.47 -0.18
CA ALA A 441 -35.17 31.88 0.21
C ALA A 441 -34.94 32.84 -0.97
N ILE A 442 -34.14 32.45 -1.98
CA ILE A 442 -33.97 33.20 -3.23
C ILE A 442 -35.28 33.21 -4.03
N ARG A 443 -35.93 32.05 -4.22
CA ARG A 443 -37.20 31.96 -4.95
C ARG A 443 -38.33 32.74 -4.27
N ASP A 444 -38.42 32.67 -2.94
CA ASP A 444 -39.41 33.45 -2.16
C ASP A 444 -39.16 34.97 -2.28
N LEU A 445 -37.88 35.38 -2.35
CA LEU A 445 -37.48 36.78 -2.58
C LEU A 445 -37.75 37.24 -4.02
N GLU A 446 -37.62 36.34 -5.00
CA GLU A 446 -38.00 36.61 -6.40
C GLU A 446 -39.52 36.72 -6.57
N GLU A 447 -40.30 35.84 -5.94
CA GLU A 447 -41.78 35.91 -5.97
C GLU A 447 -42.30 37.18 -5.27
N THR A 448 -41.80 37.50 -4.07
CA THR A 448 -42.19 38.75 -3.39
C THR A 448 -41.76 39.99 -4.16
N LYS A 449 -40.61 39.96 -4.85
CA LYS A 449 -40.20 41.03 -5.78
C LYS A 449 -41.13 41.14 -6.99
N GLN A 450 -41.58 40.03 -7.59
CA GLN A 450 -42.55 40.05 -8.69
C GLN A 450 -43.90 40.61 -8.25
N ASN A 451 -44.43 40.15 -7.11
CA ASN A 451 -45.67 40.66 -6.53
C ASN A 451 -45.60 42.18 -6.24
N LEU A 452 -44.47 42.66 -5.72
CA LEU A 452 -44.23 44.08 -5.44
C LEU A 452 -44.01 44.93 -6.72
N MET A 453 -43.57 44.33 -7.84
CA MET A 453 -43.57 45.00 -9.14
C MET A 453 -44.99 45.10 -9.69
N ALA A 454 -45.79 44.02 -9.64
CA ALA A 454 -47.19 44.03 -10.06
C ALA A 454 -48.06 45.02 -9.25
N GLU A 455 -47.83 45.15 -7.94
CA GLU A 455 -48.50 46.14 -7.09
C GLU A 455 -48.12 47.59 -7.51
N ARG A 456 -46.85 47.82 -7.86
CA ARG A 456 -46.40 49.14 -8.38
C ARG A 456 -46.99 49.44 -9.74
N GLU A 457 -47.08 48.47 -10.65
CA GLU A 457 -47.71 48.63 -11.96
C GLU A 457 -49.21 48.95 -11.82
N LEU A 458 -49.93 48.23 -10.95
CA LEU A 458 -51.33 48.51 -10.61
C LEU A 458 -51.49 49.91 -10.00
N ARG A 459 -50.61 50.31 -9.07
CA ARG A 459 -50.61 51.65 -8.48
C ARG A 459 -50.35 52.74 -9.52
N ASN A 460 -49.45 52.52 -10.46
CA ASN A 460 -49.16 53.46 -11.53
C ASN A 460 -50.36 53.60 -12.48
N ALA A 461 -51.02 52.51 -12.85
CA ALA A 461 -52.25 52.55 -13.64
C ALA A 461 -53.39 53.31 -12.92
N LEU A 462 -53.53 53.12 -11.61
CA LEU A 462 -54.49 53.88 -10.78
C LEU A 462 -54.14 55.38 -10.68
N LEU A 463 -52.86 55.74 -10.74
CA LEU A 463 -52.42 57.14 -10.83
C LEU A 463 -52.70 57.72 -12.22
N GLU A 464 -52.43 56.99 -13.30
CA GLU A 464 -52.80 57.43 -14.65
C GLU A 464 -54.31 57.65 -14.80
N ASP A 465 -55.14 56.78 -14.22
CA ASP A 465 -56.60 56.96 -14.21
C ASP A 465 -57.06 58.11 -13.30
N HIS A 466 -56.32 58.41 -12.23
CA HIS A 466 -56.54 59.63 -11.43
C HIS A 466 -56.20 60.89 -12.21
N ASP A 467 -55.03 60.94 -12.87
CA ASP A 467 -54.61 62.06 -13.71
C ASP A 467 -55.60 62.27 -14.87
N ARG A 468 -56.10 61.20 -15.49
CA ARG A 468 -57.16 61.28 -16.52
C ARG A 468 -58.45 61.88 -15.97
N LEU A 469 -58.87 61.50 -14.76
CA LEU A 469 -60.04 62.08 -14.09
C LEU A 469 -59.83 63.54 -13.71
N GLU A 470 -58.66 63.93 -13.19
CA GLU A 470 -58.35 65.33 -12.88
C GLU A 470 -58.31 66.20 -14.14
N ASN A 471 -57.73 65.70 -15.25
CA ASN A 471 -57.78 66.37 -16.54
C ASN A 471 -59.23 66.56 -17.04
N ILE A 472 -60.10 65.56 -16.90
CA ILE A 472 -61.53 65.69 -17.22
C ILE A 472 -62.21 66.73 -16.33
N HIS A 473 -61.92 66.75 -15.02
CA HIS A 473 -62.42 67.77 -14.10
C HIS A 473 -61.94 69.18 -14.45
N HIS A 474 -60.67 69.36 -14.85
CA HIS A 474 -60.13 70.64 -15.30
C HIS A 474 -60.77 71.11 -16.61
N VAL A 475 -60.97 70.22 -17.59
CA VAL A 475 -61.67 70.56 -18.85
C VAL A 475 -63.11 70.97 -18.57
N LEU A 476 -63.86 70.18 -17.81
CA LEU A 476 -65.25 70.51 -17.43
C LEU A 476 -65.35 71.82 -16.63
N THR A 477 -64.38 72.09 -15.76
CA THR A 477 -64.32 73.36 -15.00
C THR A 477 -64.01 74.53 -15.94
N SER A 478 -63.05 74.39 -16.85
CA SER A 478 -62.71 75.42 -17.84
C SER A 478 -63.87 75.70 -18.79
N ASP A 479 -64.61 74.67 -19.21
CA ASP A 479 -65.77 74.81 -20.09
C ASP A 479 -66.94 75.48 -19.36
N TYR A 480 -67.18 75.13 -18.09
CA TYR A 480 -68.15 75.82 -17.22
C TYR A 480 -67.77 77.29 -17.00
N GLU A 481 -66.51 77.59 -16.70
CA GLU A 481 -66.02 78.96 -16.54
C GLU A 481 -66.07 79.75 -17.84
N ARG A 482 -65.79 79.12 -18.98
CA ARG A 482 -65.91 79.74 -20.31
C ARG A 482 -67.36 80.08 -20.64
N ALA A 483 -68.30 79.15 -20.43
CA ALA A 483 -69.73 79.41 -20.60
C ALA A 483 -70.23 80.52 -19.66
N LYS A 484 -69.77 80.54 -18.40
CA LYS A 484 -70.06 81.59 -17.41
C LYS A 484 -69.46 82.95 -17.82
N PHE A 485 -68.23 82.96 -18.32
CA PHE A 485 -67.54 84.15 -18.82
C PHE A 485 -68.19 84.69 -20.09
N GLU A 486 -68.58 83.84 -21.04
CA GLU A 486 -69.31 84.22 -22.25
C GLU A 486 -70.70 84.78 -21.90
N ASN A 487 -71.41 84.19 -20.94
CA ASN A 487 -72.67 84.74 -20.42
C ASN A 487 -72.47 86.13 -19.79
N GLY A 488 -71.39 86.32 -19.02
CA GLY A 488 -71.00 87.62 -18.47
C GLY A 488 -70.56 88.63 -19.53
N LYS A 489 -69.81 88.19 -20.55
CA LYS A 489 -69.30 89.02 -21.64
C LYS A 489 -70.41 89.43 -22.62
N LEU A 490 -71.42 88.60 -22.83
CA LEU A 490 -72.64 88.97 -23.56
C LEU A 490 -73.46 90.01 -22.79
N LYS A 491 -73.58 89.86 -21.45
CA LYS A 491 -74.20 90.89 -20.58
C LYS A 491 -73.42 92.20 -20.57
N GLU A 492 -72.09 92.16 -20.57
CA GLU A 492 -71.28 93.38 -20.55
C GLU A 492 -71.12 94.00 -21.95
N ALA A 493 -71.12 93.21 -23.04
CA ALA A 493 -71.19 93.74 -24.40
C ALA A 493 -72.49 94.53 -24.63
N LEU A 494 -73.63 93.97 -24.20
CA LEU A 494 -74.95 94.62 -24.17
C LEU A 494 -74.97 95.93 -23.36
N ARG A 495 -73.97 96.15 -22.49
CA ARG A 495 -73.79 97.32 -21.63
C ARG A 495 -72.71 98.30 -22.12
N VAL A 496 -71.67 97.82 -22.81
CA VAL A 496 -70.48 98.57 -23.25
C VAL A 496 -70.57 99.01 -24.71
N GLU A 497 -71.27 98.28 -25.57
CA GLU A 497 -71.65 98.75 -26.92
C GLU A 497 -72.51 100.04 -26.85
N LYS A 498 -73.03 100.35 -25.65
CA LYS A 498 -73.74 101.58 -25.30
C LYS A 498 -72.84 102.79 -24.97
N ASN A 499 -71.51 102.64 -24.83
CA ASN A 499 -70.61 103.70 -24.39
C ASN A 499 -69.17 103.63 -24.99
N SER A 500 -69.07 104.10 -26.24
CA SER A 500 -67.96 104.88 -26.81
C SER A 500 -66.52 104.31 -26.91
N SER A 501 -65.98 104.42 -28.13
CA SER A 501 -64.55 104.31 -28.44
C SER A 501 -63.72 105.46 -27.85
N ASN A 502 -62.49 105.16 -27.41
CA ASN A 502 -61.24 105.78 -27.91
C ASN A 502 -60.04 105.43 -27.01
N LYS A 503 -59.25 104.42 -27.42
CA LYS A 503 -57.94 104.08 -26.82
C LYS A 503 -56.94 103.78 -27.94
N SER A 504 -56.02 104.71 -28.21
CA SER A 504 -54.99 104.55 -29.26
C SER A 504 -53.59 104.98 -28.78
N SER A 505 -53.44 106.21 -28.29
CA SER A 505 -52.15 106.77 -27.84
C SER A 505 -51.49 106.11 -26.61
N PHE A 506 -52.20 105.20 -25.93
CA PHE A 506 -51.62 104.34 -24.88
C PHE A 506 -50.84 103.16 -25.50
N TRP A 507 -51.47 102.47 -26.46
CA TRP A 507 -50.93 101.25 -27.08
C TRP A 507 -49.63 101.48 -27.83
N GLU A 508 -49.44 102.67 -28.42
CA GLU A 508 -48.22 102.98 -29.18
C GLU A 508 -46.95 102.97 -28.30
N LYS A 509 -47.07 103.39 -27.03
CA LYS A 509 -45.95 103.35 -26.07
C LYS A 509 -45.72 101.96 -25.49
N ASP A 510 -46.80 101.21 -25.28
CA ASP A 510 -46.75 99.83 -24.81
C ASP A 510 -46.12 98.90 -25.88
N ARG A 511 -46.47 99.11 -27.16
CA ARG A 511 -45.91 98.41 -28.33
C ARG A 511 -44.39 98.48 -28.37
N VAL A 512 -43.80 99.67 -28.23
CA VAL A 512 -42.33 99.84 -28.28
C VAL A 512 -41.65 99.08 -27.13
N ARG A 513 -42.20 99.17 -25.91
CA ARG A 513 -41.68 98.43 -24.75
C ARG A 513 -41.79 96.91 -24.94
N LEU A 514 -42.90 96.43 -25.51
CA LEU A 514 -43.10 95.03 -25.85
C LEU A 514 -42.11 94.56 -26.94
N GLU A 515 -41.82 95.38 -27.95
CA GLU A 515 -40.83 95.06 -28.99
C GLU A 515 -39.40 94.96 -28.44
N GLU A 516 -39.01 95.79 -27.48
CA GLU A 516 -37.69 95.71 -26.81
C GLU A 516 -37.57 94.45 -25.96
N MET A 517 -38.58 94.12 -25.14
CA MET A 517 -38.61 92.86 -24.38
C MET A 517 -38.61 91.64 -25.30
N LEU A 518 -39.31 91.70 -26.44
CA LEU A 518 -39.29 90.67 -27.48
C LEU A 518 -37.96 90.57 -28.26
N ARG A 519 -37.06 91.56 -28.19
CA ARG A 519 -35.69 91.41 -28.68
C ARG A 519 -34.84 90.69 -27.63
N ALA A 520 -34.82 91.21 -26.40
CA ALA A 520 -34.06 90.61 -25.30
C ALA A 520 -34.40 89.12 -25.06
N GLU A 521 -35.68 88.74 -25.10
CA GLU A 521 -36.09 87.35 -24.91
C GLU A 521 -35.78 86.45 -26.13
N ARG A 522 -35.72 87.00 -27.36
CA ARG A 522 -35.22 86.27 -28.53
C ARG A 522 -33.70 86.05 -28.47
N ASP A 523 -32.95 87.03 -28.02
CA ASP A 523 -31.48 86.94 -27.92
C ASP A 523 -31.11 85.95 -26.81
N ARG A 524 -31.82 85.99 -25.67
CA ARG A 524 -31.76 84.97 -24.62
C ARG A 524 -32.12 83.58 -25.15
N SER A 525 -33.23 83.45 -25.86
CA SER A 525 -33.66 82.17 -26.46
C SER A 525 -32.61 81.60 -27.42
N GLN A 526 -31.91 82.44 -28.19
CA GLN A 526 -30.81 82.00 -29.06
C GLN A 526 -29.62 81.46 -28.25
N LEU A 527 -29.26 82.09 -27.14
CA LEU A 527 -28.20 81.61 -26.24
C LEU A 527 -28.58 80.30 -25.55
N ASP A 528 -29.83 80.17 -25.08
CA ASP A 528 -30.36 78.93 -24.50
C ASP A 528 -30.41 77.79 -25.53
N VAL A 529 -30.85 78.06 -26.77
CA VAL A 529 -30.79 77.09 -27.88
C VAL A 529 -29.35 76.70 -28.21
N GLY A 530 -28.41 77.66 -28.25
CA GLY A 530 -26.99 77.39 -28.47
C GLY A 530 -26.40 76.46 -27.39
N ARG A 531 -26.73 76.71 -26.11
CA ARG A 531 -26.35 75.82 -25.00
C ARG A 531 -26.94 74.41 -25.21
N ILE A 532 -28.24 74.30 -25.43
CA ILE A 532 -28.93 73.01 -25.64
C ILE A 532 -28.37 72.23 -26.84
N GLN A 533 -28.00 72.92 -27.93
CA GLN A 533 -27.32 72.30 -29.07
C GLN A 533 -25.92 71.77 -28.68
N SER A 534 -25.15 72.54 -27.91
CA SER A 534 -23.82 72.11 -27.44
C SER A 534 -23.89 70.94 -26.45
N ASP A 535 -24.86 70.93 -25.53
CA ASP A 535 -25.13 69.82 -24.62
C ASP A 535 -25.61 68.57 -25.39
N SER A 536 -26.52 68.74 -26.36
CA SER A 536 -26.95 67.64 -27.25
C SER A 536 -25.76 67.05 -28.04
N ALA A 537 -24.85 67.88 -28.53
CA ALA A 537 -23.64 67.45 -29.22
C ALA A 537 -22.56 66.84 -28.29
N ARG A 538 -22.62 67.09 -26.99
CA ARG A 538 -21.82 66.36 -25.98
C ARG A 538 -22.46 65.01 -25.67
N ILE A 539 -23.74 64.99 -25.31
CA ILE A 539 -24.52 63.79 -24.99
C ILE A 539 -24.52 62.77 -26.14
N LYS A 540 -24.54 63.23 -27.41
CA LYS A 540 -24.43 62.36 -28.59
C LYS A 540 -23.06 61.69 -28.75
N ARG A 541 -21.98 62.33 -28.30
CA ARG A 541 -20.63 61.73 -28.26
C ARG A 541 -20.53 60.76 -27.09
N GLU A 542 -20.91 61.19 -25.89
CA GLU A 542 -21.00 60.33 -24.70
C GLU A 542 -21.82 59.03 -24.99
N ASN A 543 -22.93 59.13 -25.73
CA ASN A 543 -23.74 57.97 -26.16
C ASN A 543 -23.10 57.12 -27.28
N HIS A 544 -22.17 57.65 -28.07
CA HIS A 544 -21.41 56.88 -29.05
C HIS A 544 -20.25 56.15 -28.38
N ASP A 545 -19.53 56.84 -27.51
CA ASP A 545 -18.40 56.34 -26.74
C ASP A 545 -18.86 55.18 -25.82
N LEU A 546 -19.95 55.37 -25.06
CA LEU A 546 -20.58 54.31 -24.24
C LEU A 546 -21.09 53.11 -25.04
N ARG A 547 -21.42 53.27 -26.34
CA ARG A 547 -21.79 52.14 -27.21
C ARG A 547 -20.56 51.39 -27.68
N ALA A 548 -19.48 52.09 -28.06
CA ALA A 548 -18.21 51.46 -28.38
C ALA A 548 -17.62 50.71 -27.19
N GLU A 549 -17.75 51.25 -25.97
CA GLU A 549 -17.44 50.53 -24.73
C GLU A 549 -18.30 49.27 -24.56
N LEU A 550 -19.63 49.38 -24.67
CA LEU A 550 -20.56 48.23 -24.57
C LEU A 550 -20.25 47.14 -25.60
N ASP A 551 -19.98 47.50 -26.86
CA ASP A 551 -19.60 46.58 -27.92
C ASP A 551 -18.24 45.91 -27.60
N SER A 552 -17.28 46.65 -27.02
CA SER A 552 -16.00 46.08 -26.58
C SER A 552 -16.16 45.09 -25.42
N PHE A 553 -17.03 45.38 -24.44
CA PHE A 553 -17.37 44.46 -23.36
C PHE A 553 -18.12 43.22 -23.87
N HIS A 554 -19.01 43.38 -24.86
CA HIS A 554 -19.71 42.25 -25.48
C HIS A 554 -18.73 41.31 -26.20
N ASN A 555 -17.79 41.86 -26.98
CA ASN A 555 -16.73 41.08 -27.64
C ASN A 555 -15.80 40.38 -26.63
N SER A 556 -15.43 41.06 -25.54
CA SER A 556 -14.64 40.47 -24.46
C SER A 556 -15.38 39.32 -23.75
N TYR A 557 -16.66 39.52 -23.43
CA TYR A 557 -17.52 38.48 -22.86
C TYR A 557 -17.66 37.26 -23.79
N GLN A 558 -17.87 37.48 -25.09
CA GLN A 558 -17.96 36.40 -26.08
C GLN A 558 -16.64 35.62 -26.16
N SER A 559 -15.49 36.30 -26.19
CA SER A 559 -14.17 35.67 -26.18
C SER A 559 -13.97 34.81 -24.93
N MET A 560 -14.32 35.32 -23.75
CA MET A 560 -14.29 34.57 -22.48
C MET A 560 -15.24 33.35 -22.50
N GLN A 561 -16.42 33.49 -23.11
CA GLN A 561 -17.39 32.39 -23.22
C GLN A 561 -16.89 31.26 -24.14
N ASP A 562 -16.19 31.59 -25.21
CA ASP A 562 -15.65 30.61 -26.15
C ASP A 562 -14.32 30.00 -25.66
N GLU A 563 -13.49 30.74 -24.92
CA GLU A 563 -12.38 30.18 -24.15
C GLU A 563 -12.89 29.16 -23.11
N LEU A 564 -13.96 29.50 -22.38
CA LEU A 564 -14.62 28.60 -21.43
C LEU A 564 -15.21 27.35 -22.11
N ARG A 565 -15.70 27.45 -23.36
CA ARG A 565 -16.06 26.27 -24.18
C ARG A 565 -14.84 25.42 -24.51
N ASN A 566 -13.75 26.03 -24.95
CA ASN A 566 -12.51 25.34 -25.32
C ASN A 566 -11.90 24.61 -24.10
N LEU A 567 -11.88 25.24 -22.93
CA LEU A 567 -11.45 24.63 -21.68
C LEU A 567 -12.31 23.43 -21.28
N ARG A 568 -13.64 23.51 -21.45
CA ARG A 568 -14.54 22.35 -21.22
C ARG A 568 -14.31 21.21 -22.22
N LEU A 569 -14.01 21.51 -23.48
CA LEU A 569 -13.67 20.48 -24.47
C LEU A 569 -12.32 19.81 -24.14
N LEU A 570 -11.34 20.58 -23.66
CA LEU A 570 -10.06 20.08 -23.16
C LEU A 570 -10.23 19.24 -21.89
N GLU A 571 -11.09 19.65 -20.95
CA GLU A 571 -11.43 18.90 -19.75
C GLU A 571 -12.03 17.52 -20.10
N VAL A 572 -12.94 17.47 -21.08
CA VAL A 572 -13.54 16.21 -21.57
C VAL A 572 -12.51 15.33 -22.28
N SER A 573 -11.60 15.91 -23.08
CA SER A 573 -10.55 15.12 -23.75
C SER A 573 -9.52 14.56 -22.76
N LEU A 574 -9.15 15.34 -21.73
CA LEU A 574 -8.27 14.88 -20.64
C LEU A 574 -8.94 13.81 -19.77
N LYS A 575 -10.24 13.92 -19.48
CA LYS A 575 -10.99 12.84 -18.80
C LYS A 575 -11.00 11.54 -19.63
N SER A 576 -11.08 11.65 -20.96
CA SER A 576 -10.99 10.51 -21.88
C SER A 576 -9.59 9.88 -21.90
N THR A 577 -8.52 10.68 -21.96
CA THR A 577 -7.15 10.12 -21.92
C THR A 577 -6.82 9.47 -20.57
N ILE A 578 -7.27 10.05 -19.45
CA ILE A 578 -7.16 9.45 -18.11
C ILE A 578 -7.93 8.11 -18.04
N ALA A 579 -9.14 8.03 -18.59
CA ALA A 579 -9.90 6.77 -18.64
C ALA A 579 -9.17 5.69 -19.45
N ASN A 580 -8.60 6.03 -20.61
CA ASN A 580 -7.83 5.10 -21.43
C ASN A 580 -6.53 4.66 -20.73
N GLN A 581 -5.84 5.57 -20.04
CA GLN A 581 -4.65 5.25 -19.24
C GLN A 581 -5.00 4.31 -18.07
N ASN A 582 -6.14 4.51 -17.41
CA ASN A 582 -6.62 3.60 -16.36
C ASN A 582 -6.94 2.19 -16.91
N SER A 583 -7.55 2.08 -18.10
CA SER A 583 -7.75 0.77 -18.75
C SER A 583 -6.42 0.06 -18.99
N MET A 584 -5.44 0.76 -19.56
CA MET A 584 -4.10 0.22 -19.80
C MET A 584 -3.40 -0.21 -18.50
N ILE A 585 -3.55 0.57 -17.42
CA ILE A 585 -3.04 0.23 -16.09
C ILE A 585 -3.70 -1.06 -15.56
N ASP A 586 -5.00 -1.25 -15.74
CA ASP A 586 -5.71 -2.45 -15.28
C ASP A 586 -5.42 -3.68 -16.15
N GLU A 587 -5.20 -3.52 -17.46
CA GLU A 587 -4.68 -4.55 -18.36
C GLU A 587 -3.26 -5.00 -17.97
N LEU A 588 -2.39 -4.05 -17.59
CA LEU A 588 -1.05 -4.34 -17.06
C LEU A 588 -1.12 -5.05 -15.70
N LYS A 589 -1.99 -4.62 -14.76
CA LYS A 589 -2.24 -5.34 -13.50
C LYS A 589 -2.70 -6.78 -13.73
N GLN A 590 -3.64 -7.00 -14.66
CA GLN A 590 -4.07 -8.36 -15.03
C GLN A 590 -2.92 -9.18 -15.63
N THR A 591 -2.03 -8.56 -16.39
CA THR A 591 -0.87 -9.23 -17.01
C THR A 591 0.17 -9.62 -15.96
N ILE A 592 0.42 -8.74 -14.98
CA ILE A 592 1.25 -9.05 -13.79
C ILE A 592 0.63 -10.21 -13.00
N ALA A 593 -0.64 -10.14 -12.63
CA ALA A 593 -1.31 -11.20 -11.88
C ALA A 593 -1.32 -12.57 -12.60
N LYS A 594 -1.40 -12.58 -13.94
CA LYS A 594 -1.25 -13.81 -14.76
C LYS A 594 0.19 -14.35 -14.67
N LYS A 595 1.21 -13.48 -14.70
CA LYS A 595 2.62 -13.86 -14.56
C LYS A 595 2.97 -14.32 -13.16
N ASP A 596 2.40 -13.71 -12.11
CA ASP A 596 2.57 -14.19 -10.73
C ASP A 596 1.98 -15.59 -10.53
N ALA A 597 0.81 -15.87 -11.12
CA ALA A 597 0.22 -17.20 -11.12
C ALA A 597 1.05 -18.25 -11.89
N GLU A 598 1.67 -17.85 -13.01
CA GLU A 598 2.61 -18.67 -13.78
C GLU A 598 3.89 -18.97 -12.97
N ILE A 599 4.46 -17.96 -12.32
CA ILE A 599 5.62 -18.07 -11.43
C ILE A 599 5.31 -18.97 -10.22
N ALA A 600 4.12 -18.86 -9.62
CA ALA A 600 3.69 -19.74 -8.53
C ALA A 600 3.51 -21.20 -8.98
N SER A 601 2.98 -21.41 -10.20
CA SER A 601 2.87 -22.73 -10.81
C SER A 601 4.25 -23.37 -11.06
N LEU A 602 5.19 -22.60 -11.61
CA LEU A 602 6.57 -23.05 -11.85
C LEU A 602 7.32 -23.35 -10.54
N HIS A 603 7.17 -22.51 -9.50
CA HIS A 603 7.72 -22.82 -8.16
C HIS A 603 7.17 -24.12 -7.60
N LYS A 604 5.86 -24.38 -7.73
CA LYS A 604 5.24 -25.65 -7.31
C LYS A 604 5.78 -26.85 -8.10
N GLN A 605 6.02 -26.70 -9.41
CA GLN A 605 6.64 -27.76 -10.23
C GLN A 605 8.08 -28.03 -9.80
N LEU A 606 8.89 -26.99 -9.57
CA LEU A 606 10.26 -27.12 -9.07
C LEU A 606 10.32 -27.75 -7.67
N GLU A 607 9.39 -27.41 -6.77
CA GLU A 607 9.31 -28.03 -5.45
C GLU A 607 8.94 -29.51 -5.54
N MET A 608 8.02 -29.89 -6.45
CA MET A 608 7.66 -31.28 -6.72
C MET A 608 8.83 -32.08 -7.31
N GLN A 609 9.56 -31.53 -8.29
CA GLN A 609 10.76 -32.17 -8.84
C GLN A 609 11.86 -32.32 -7.78
N ARG A 610 12.06 -31.30 -6.93
CA ARG A 610 13.02 -31.36 -5.81
C ARG A 610 12.62 -32.40 -4.76
N LYS A 611 11.32 -32.61 -4.51
CA LYS A 611 10.81 -33.71 -3.66
C LYS A 611 11.10 -35.08 -4.29
N ALA A 612 10.81 -35.26 -5.59
CA ALA A 612 11.11 -36.50 -6.30
C ALA A 612 12.61 -36.85 -6.29
N ALA A 613 13.48 -35.89 -6.63
CA ALA A 613 14.94 -36.08 -6.61
C ALA A 613 15.48 -36.38 -5.19
N ASN A 614 14.88 -35.78 -4.14
CA ASN A 614 15.20 -36.11 -2.75
C ASN A 614 14.73 -37.53 -2.37
N GLU A 615 13.61 -38.01 -2.89
CA GLU A 615 13.14 -39.38 -2.67
C GLU A 615 13.99 -40.41 -3.41
N GLU A 616 14.41 -40.12 -4.64
CA GLU A 616 15.38 -40.93 -5.39
C GLU A 616 16.73 -40.97 -4.67
N SER A 617 17.24 -39.83 -4.20
CA SER A 617 18.45 -39.78 -3.35
C SER A 617 18.31 -40.66 -2.10
N LYS A 618 17.15 -40.65 -1.44
CA LYS A 618 16.85 -41.54 -0.30
C LYS A 618 16.69 -43.02 -0.70
N LYS A 619 16.29 -43.34 -1.94
CA LYS A 619 16.24 -44.73 -2.45
C LYS A 619 17.67 -45.24 -2.69
N TYR A 620 18.52 -44.44 -3.35
CA TYR A 620 19.93 -44.77 -3.56
C TYR A 620 20.71 -44.89 -2.24
N LEU A 621 20.44 -44.02 -1.24
CA LEU A 621 21.08 -44.12 0.08
C LEU A 621 20.77 -45.47 0.76
N ARG A 622 19.50 -45.89 0.79
CA ARG A 622 19.10 -47.22 1.31
C ARG A 622 19.70 -48.38 0.52
N GLN A 623 19.87 -48.23 -0.79
CA GLN A 623 20.52 -49.24 -1.61
C GLN A 623 22.03 -49.38 -1.26
N ILE A 624 22.70 -48.26 -0.98
CA ILE A 624 24.10 -48.23 -0.50
C ILE A 624 24.20 -48.84 0.91
N GLU A 625 23.29 -48.50 1.83
CA GLU A 625 23.20 -49.08 3.17
C GLU A 625 23.02 -50.61 3.12
N MET A 626 22.13 -51.10 2.26
CA MET A 626 21.90 -52.54 2.05
C MET A 626 23.12 -53.25 1.46
N LEU A 627 23.84 -52.62 0.51
CA LEU A 627 25.08 -53.17 -0.07
C LEU A 627 26.26 -53.15 0.91
N LEU A 628 26.30 -52.17 1.82
CA LEU A 628 27.26 -52.14 2.94
C LEU A 628 26.97 -53.28 3.92
N MET A 629 25.71 -53.49 4.30
CA MET A 629 25.29 -54.59 5.16
C MET A 629 25.62 -55.96 4.52
N GLN A 630 25.35 -56.15 3.23
CA GLN A 630 25.72 -57.38 2.50
C GLN A 630 27.25 -57.60 2.46
N ASN A 631 28.05 -56.55 2.29
CA ASN A 631 29.51 -56.66 2.39
C ASN A 631 29.96 -57.05 3.81
N GLN A 632 29.33 -56.48 4.83
CA GLN A 632 29.62 -56.78 6.23
C GLN A 632 29.25 -58.24 6.57
N ASP A 633 28.11 -58.73 6.10
CA ASP A 633 27.70 -60.14 6.23
C ASP A 633 28.63 -61.11 5.48
N LEU A 634 29.09 -60.74 4.27
CA LEU A 634 30.09 -61.52 3.53
C LEU A 634 31.45 -61.54 4.24
N MET A 635 31.87 -60.42 4.83
CA MET A 635 33.10 -60.34 5.64
C MET A 635 32.97 -61.18 6.91
N ASN A 636 31.82 -61.11 7.61
CA ASN A 636 31.51 -61.91 8.79
C ASN A 636 31.53 -63.42 8.45
N ARG A 637 30.87 -63.83 7.35
CA ARG A 637 30.93 -65.23 6.85
C ARG A 637 32.36 -65.66 6.55
N THR A 638 33.13 -64.82 5.85
CA THR A 638 34.53 -65.11 5.51
C THR A 638 35.41 -65.26 6.77
N LEU A 639 35.09 -64.57 7.86
CA LEU A 639 35.74 -64.75 9.17
C LEU A 639 35.31 -66.07 9.83
N THR A 640 34.01 -66.36 9.92
CA THR A 640 33.52 -67.63 10.51
C THR A 640 33.99 -68.86 9.72
N ASP A 641 34.10 -68.76 8.40
CA ASP A 641 34.62 -69.84 7.55
C ASP A 641 36.11 -70.07 7.81
N LYS A 642 36.91 -69.00 8.01
CA LYS A 642 38.31 -69.12 8.47
C LYS A 642 38.41 -69.74 9.86
N ASP A 643 37.57 -69.32 10.80
CA ASP A 643 37.57 -69.86 12.17
C ASP A 643 37.19 -71.35 12.20
N THR A 644 36.21 -71.77 11.40
CA THR A 644 35.87 -73.20 11.26
C THR A 644 36.95 -73.99 10.54
N HIS A 645 37.62 -73.43 9.53
CA HIS A 645 38.80 -74.04 8.91
C HIS A 645 39.97 -74.18 9.90
N HIS A 646 40.25 -73.18 10.73
CA HIS A 646 41.27 -73.26 11.77
C HIS A 646 40.90 -74.26 12.87
N ALA A 647 39.62 -74.35 13.26
CA ALA A 647 39.14 -75.36 14.20
C ALA A 647 39.29 -76.78 13.62
N ALA A 648 38.95 -77.00 12.35
CA ALA A 648 39.13 -78.29 11.67
C ALA A 648 40.62 -78.63 11.48
N GLN A 649 41.47 -77.65 11.17
CA GLN A 649 42.92 -77.83 11.10
C GLN A 649 43.50 -78.23 12.47
N LYS A 650 43.04 -77.60 13.56
CA LYS A 650 43.41 -77.95 14.93
C LYS A 650 42.94 -79.35 15.31
N GLU A 651 41.71 -79.73 14.97
CA GLU A 651 41.19 -81.08 15.21
C GLU A 651 42.00 -82.14 14.44
N LEU A 652 42.39 -81.86 13.19
CA LEU A 652 43.29 -82.72 12.42
C LEU A 652 44.70 -82.81 13.04
N GLN A 653 45.23 -81.70 13.56
CA GLN A 653 46.52 -81.67 14.26
C GLN A 653 46.47 -82.45 15.59
N GLU A 654 45.37 -82.36 16.34
CA GLU A 654 45.12 -83.15 17.55
C GLU A 654 44.95 -84.64 17.24
N LYS A 655 44.26 -85.00 16.14
CA LYS A 655 44.20 -86.37 15.61
C LYS A 655 45.59 -86.90 15.21
N LEU A 656 46.40 -86.08 14.55
CA LEU A 656 47.76 -86.44 14.13
C LEU A 656 48.67 -86.63 15.36
N ALA A 657 48.60 -85.74 16.36
CA ALA A 657 49.28 -85.89 17.64
C ALA A 657 48.78 -87.11 18.44
N ALA A 658 47.50 -87.46 18.36
CA ALA A 658 46.96 -88.69 18.94
C ALA A 658 47.53 -89.93 18.23
N VAL A 659 47.61 -89.93 16.89
CA VAL A 659 48.27 -91.00 16.12
C VAL A 659 49.75 -91.11 16.46
N GLN A 660 50.46 -89.98 16.64
CA GLN A 660 51.85 -89.98 17.12
C GLN A 660 51.97 -90.61 18.53
N ARG A 661 51.12 -90.21 19.49
CA ARG A 661 51.07 -90.84 20.83
C ARG A 661 50.69 -92.32 20.78
N HIS A 662 49.88 -92.75 19.82
CA HIS A 662 49.53 -94.15 19.62
C HIS A 662 50.68 -94.95 18.98
N LYS A 663 51.42 -94.35 18.04
CA LYS A 663 52.67 -94.89 17.48
C LYS A 663 53.73 -95.04 18.58
N GLU A 664 53.97 -93.98 19.34
CA GLU A 664 54.89 -93.95 20.48
C GLU A 664 54.54 -95.03 21.52
N LYS A 665 53.26 -95.18 21.89
CA LYS A 665 52.80 -96.27 22.78
C LYS A 665 52.86 -97.67 22.17
N LEU A 666 52.94 -97.79 20.85
CA LEU A 666 53.22 -99.07 20.18
C LEU A 666 54.73 -99.34 20.15
N GLU A 667 55.56 -98.31 19.95
CA GLU A 667 57.02 -98.39 20.03
C GLU A 667 57.49 -98.69 21.46
N GLU A 668 56.90 -98.07 22.49
CA GLU A 668 57.06 -98.46 23.89
C GLU A 668 56.70 -99.93 24.11
N LYS A 669 55.51 -100.38 23.66
CA LYS A 669 55.10 -101.78 23.82
C LYS A 669 55.98 -102.77 23.08
N ILE A 670 56.56 -102.39 21.95
CA ILE A 670 57.52 -103.19 21.20
C ILE A 670 58.86 -103.22 21.93
N MET A 671 59.39 -102.08 22.39
CA MET A 671 60.60 -102.03 23.21
C MET A 671 60.44 -102.77 24.53
N ASP A 672 59.30 -102.67 25.19
CA ASP A 672 58.99 -103.40 26.43
C ASP A 672 58.76 -104.89 26.16
N GLN A 673 58.28 -105.29 24.98
CA GLN A 673 58.32 -106.70 24.58
C GLN A 673 59.77 -107.19 24.40
N TYR A 674 60.66 -106.40 23.79
CA TYR A 674 62.09 -106.76 23.71
C TYR A 674 62.75 -106.82 25.11
N LYS A 675 62.55 -105.81 25.97
CA LYS A 675 62.99 -105.85 27.39
C LYS A 675 62.39 -107.06 28.13
N ALA A 676 61.14 -107.42 27.86
CA ALA A 676 60.45 -108.58 28.45
C ALA A 676 60.79 -109.92 27.76
N MET A 677 61.66 -109.92 26.74
CA MET A 677 62.35 -111.11 26.25
C MET A 677 63.68 -111.27 27.01
N ASP A 678 64.46 -110.20 27.13
CA ASP A 678 65.74 -110.21 27.87
C ASP A 678 65.57 -110.50 29.38
N SER A 679 64.59 -109.86 30.02
CA SER A 679 64.36 -110.01 31.47
C SER A 679 63.63 -111.30 31.87
N ARG A 680 63.31 -112.21 30.94
CA ARG A 680 62.47 -113.39 31.22
C ARG A 680 63.22 -114.59 31.80
N LYS A 681 63.95 -114.36 32.90
CA LYS A 681 64.38 -115.41 33.84
C LYS A 681 63.69 -115.19 35.18
N ILE A 682 63.31 -116.30 35.85
CA ILE A 682 62.73 -116.38 37.22
C ILE A 682 61.20 -116.15 37.35
N GLN A 683 60.44 -117.22 37.06
CA GLN A 683 59.45 -117.90 37.93
C GLN A 683 58.25 -117.19 38.65
N LYS A 684 57.07 -117.87 38.51
CA LYS A 684 56.05 -118.27 39.54
C LYS A 684 54.79 -117.41 39.85
N GLU A 685 53.66 -117.93 39.33
CA GLU A 685 52.43 -118.38 40.04
C GLU A 685 51.44 -117.47 40.82
N LYS A 686 50.15 -117.55 40.36
CA LYS A 686 48.87 -117.55 41.15
C LYS A 686 48.35 -116.20 41.74
N PRO A 687 47.05 -116.10 42.14
CA PRO A 687 45.87 -116.35 41.30
C PRO A 687 44.67 -115.36 41.49
N THR A 688 43.71 -115.40 40.56
CA THR A 688 42.25 -115.08 40.65
C THR A 688 41.68 -114.12 41.72
N PHE A 689 40.84 -113.16 41.27
CA PHE A 689 39.52 -112.89 41.90
C PHE A 689 38.47 -112.43 40.87
N VAL A 690 37.17 -112.59 41.19
CA VAL A 690 36.04 -112.34 40.26
C VAL A 690 34.88 -111.61 40.95
N LYS A 691 34.36 -110.55 40.31
CA LYS A 691 32.98 -109.98 40.33
C LYS A 691 32.98 -108.83 39.30
N ARG A 692 32.19 -108.77 38.21
CA ARG A 692 30.79 -109.11 37.86
C ARG A 692 29.77 -108.01 38.22
N ALA A 693 29.12 -107.52 37.16
CA ALA A 693 27.85 -106.77 37.09
C ALA A 693 27.84 -105.29 37.54
N ALA A 694 26.96 -104.42 37.01
CA ALA A 694 26.28 -104.38 35.69
C ALA A 694 25.46 -103.08 35.53
N ARG A 695 25.36 -102.53 34.30
CA ARG A 695 24.08 -102.28 33.59
C ARG A 695 24.29 -101.64 32.20
N VAL A 696 23.40 -101.99 31.27
CA VAL A 696 22.87 -101.20 30.13
C VAL A 696 23.86 -100.24 29.43
N LEU A 697 24.35 -100.47 28.20
CA LEU A 697 23.88 -101.31 27.09
C LEU A 697 22.43 -101.07 26.64
N LEU A 698 22.24 -100.11 25.73
CA LEU A 698 21.57 -100.38 24.45
C LEU A 698 22.11 -99.44 23.34
N PRO A 699 22.64 -99.99 22.22
CA PRO A 699 22.96 -99.23 21.01
C PRO A 699 21.92 -99.48 19.89
N LYS A 700 21.85 -98.61 18.87
CA LYS A 700 21.85 -98.99 17.43
C LYS A 700 21.54 -97.83 16.47
N SER A 701 22.32 -97.77 15.39
CA SER A 701 21.90 -97.37 14.04
C SER A 701 21.48 -98.64 13.26
N PRO A 702 21.27 -98.67 11.91
CA PRO A 702 21.16 -97.59 10.92
C PRO A 702 19.99 -97.78 9.91
N ALA A 703 19.88 -96.88 8.91
CA ALA A 703 19.57 -97.18 7.48
C ALA A 703 18.22 -97.85 7.07
N ARG A 704 17.73 -97.77 5.82
CA ARG A 704 17.93 -96.90 4.62
C ARG A 704 16.79 -97.21 3.60
N LYS A 705 16.71 -96.39 2.53
CA LYS A 705 15.98 -96.60 1.25
C LYS A 705 14.45 -96.37 1.30
N SER A 706 13.81 -95.80 0.27
CA SER A 706 14.35 -95.12 -0.95
C SER A 706 13.26 -94.44 -1.80
N SER A 707 13.69 -93.50 -2.66
CA SER A 707 13.04 -93.05 -3.93
C SER A 707 11.82 -92.12 -3.84
N ILE A 708 11.67 -91.07 -4.68
CA ILE A 708 12.62 -90.42 -5.62
C ILE A 708 12.07 -89.01 -6.03
N ARG A 709 12.94 -87.99 -6.18
CA ARG A 709 12.83 -86.74 -7.01
C ARG A 709 11.64 -85.76 -6.80
N ASP A 710 11.67 -84.48 -7.23
CA ASP A 710 12.75 -83.50 -7.50
C ASP A 710 12.13 -82.06 -7.55
N GLY A 711 12.86 -81.03 -7.11
CA GLY A 711 13.02 -79.77 -7.88
C GLY A 711 12.08 -78.54 -7.74
N ILE A 712 12.67 -77.43 -7.26
CA ILE A 712 12.60 -76.03 -7.79
C ILE A 712 11.47 -75.06 -7.34
N ASN A 713 11.93 -73.98 -6.67
CA ASN A 713 11.48 -72.55 -6.56
C ASN A 713 10.04 -72.14 -6.16
N GLY A 714 9.94 -71.05 -5.35
CA GLY A 714 8.66 -70.57 -4.76
C GLY A 714 8.37 -69.05 -4.71
N SER A 715 9.13 -68.25 -3.94
CA SER A 715 9.00 -66.76 -3.83
C SER A 715 7.88 -66.14 -2.95
N THR A 716 8.03 -64.81 -2.77
CA THR A 716 7.04 -63.73 -2.45
C THR A 716 6.40 -63.54 -1.05
N THR A 717 6.64 -62.31 -0.55
CA THR A 717 5.71 -61.33 0.10
C THR A 717 5.13 -61.53 1.51
N GLU A 718 5.61 -60.65 2.40
CA GLU A 718 4.86 -59.61 3.14
C GLU A 718 3.68 -59.93 4.09
N ASP A 719 3.91 -59.50 5.34
CA ASP A 719 3.02 -58.78 6.28
C ASP A 719 1.72 -59.41 6.82
N SER A 720 1.61 -59.40 8.16
CA SER A 720 0.37 -59.36 8.93
C SER A 720 0.65 -58.95 10.39
N SER A 721 0.73 -57.64 10.61
CA SER A 721 -0.01 -56.91 11.67
C SER A 721 -0.32 -57.59 13.03
N GLY A 722 0.32 -57.05 14.08
CA GLY A 722 -0.38 -56.22 15.09
C GLY A 722 -1.29 -56.85 16.17
N TYR A 723 -1.37 -56.19 17.33
CA TYR A 723 -2.45 -56.40 18.31
C TYR A 723 -2.67 -55.15 19.20
N SER A 724 -3.94 -54.89 19.55
CA SER A 724 -4.45 -53.90 20.53
C SER A 724 -4.21 -52.38 20.27
N ALA A 725 -5.18 -51.49 20.49
CA ALA A 725 -6.62 -51.70 20.79
C ALA A 725 -7.48 -50.44 20.53
N ASP A 726 -8.79 -50.66 20.38
CA ASP A 726 -9.96 -49.83 20.76
C ASP A 726 -10.17 -48.41 20.12
N GLU A 727 -11.39 -47.97 19.79
CA GLU A 727 -12.72 -48.64 19.83
C GLU A 727 -13.70 -48.05 18.78
N ALA A 728 -14.85 -48.74 18.58
CA ALA A 728 -16.15 -48.28 18.03
C ALA A 728 -16.18 -47.44 16.72
N THR A 729 -16.63 -47.97 15.57
CA THR A 729 -18.04 -48.07 15.08
C THR A 729 -18.84 -46.75 15.05
N THR A 730 -19.63 -46.39 14.02
CA THR A 730 -20.24 -47.11 12.89
C THR A 730 -20.56 -46.11 11.75
N THR A 731 -20.16 -46.32 10.49
CA THR A 731 -20.91 -47.02 9.40
C THR A 731 -21.70 -46.12 8.42
N SER A 732 -20.97 -45.72 7.37
CA SER A 732 -21.33 -45.78 5.93
C SER A 732 -22.41 -44.89 5.25
N ILE A 733 -21.93 -44.16 4.21
CA ILE A 733 -22.40 -44.18 2.80
C ILE A 733 -23.86 -43.76 2.51
N SER A 734 -24.03 -42.62 1.81
CA SER A 734 -24.16 -42.65 0.33
C SER A 734 -24.01 -41.25 -0.33
N ASN A 735 -23.69 -41.24 -1.62
CA ASN A 735 -23.61 -40.05 -2.47
C ASN A 735 -24.94 -39.79 -3.21
N HIS A 736 -25.34 -38.52 -3.30
CA HIS A 736 -25.43 -37.82 -4.58
C HIS A 736 -25.54 -36.30 -4.35
N GLY A 737 -25.00 -35.51 -5.28
CA GLY A 737 -25.04 -34.05 -5.20
C GLY A 737 -25.95 -33.42 -6.26
N GLN A 738 -26.46 -32.23 -5.93
CA GLN A 738 -26.90 -31.24 -6.91
C GLN A 738 -26.95 -29.85 -6.25
N SER A 739 -26.56 -28.83 -7.01
CA SER A 739 -26.71 -27.40 -6.71
C SER A 739 -27.77 -26.82 -7.69
N PRO A 740 -28.26 -25.57 -7.56
CA PRO A 740 -27.92 -24.53 -6.56
C PRO A 740 -29.15 -23.72 -6.03
N SER A 741 -28.84 -22.65 -5.27
CA SER A 741 -29.47 -21.30 -5.33
C SER A 741 -30.46 -20.81 -4.25
N THR A 742 -30.59 -19.48 -4.23
CA THR A 742 -31.53 -18.58 -3.50
C THR A 742 -31.31 -18.30 -2.00
N SER A 743 -30.80 -17.08 -1.72
CA SER A 743 -31.28 -16.05 -0.74
C SER A 743 -31.94 -16.49 0.60
N SER A 744 -31.68 -15.84 1.75
CA SER A 744 -31.75 -14.38 1.93
C SER A 744 -31.25 -13.84 3.30
N ALA A 745 -30.90 -12.54 3.30
CA ALA A 745 -31.20 -11.51 4.31
C ALA A 745 -31.10 -11.76 5.85
N SER A 746 -29.93 -11.38 6.39
CA SER A 746 -29.75 -10.25 7.34
C SER A 746 -30.17 -10.28 8.83
N SER A 747 -29.37 -9.51 9.60
CA SER A 747 -29.65 -8.85 10.90
C SER A 747 -29.61 -9.71 12.18
N SER A 748 -28.47 -9.61 12.88
CA SER A 748 -28.37 -9.77 14.34
C SER A 748 -28.56 -8.41 15.02
N SER A 749 -29.08 -8.40 16.25
CA SER A 749 -29.38 -7.19 17.03
C SER A 749 -28.50 -7.05 18.27
N THR A 750 -28.07 -5.82 18.55
CA THR A 750 -27.67 -5.26 19.87
C THR A 750 -26.53 -5.91 20.67
N SER A 751 -25.59 -5.07 21.10
CA SER A 751 -24.83 -5.23 22.35
C SER A 751 -24.86 -3.89 23.13
N PRO A 752 -24.78 -3.88 24.47
CA PRO A 752 -25.18 -2.71 25.27
C PRO A 752 -24.03 -1.89 25.89
N SER A 753 -24.38 -0.64 26.24
CA SER A 753 -24.00 0.12 27.45
C SER A 753 -22.56 0.13 28.00
N ALA A 754 -21.88 1.26 27.76
CA ALA A 754 -21.45 2.26 28.76
C ALA A 754 -20.68 1.88 30.05
N LEU A 755 -19.58 2.61 30.30
CA LEU A 755 -19.12 3.17 31.60
C LEU A 755 -17.93 4.14 31.35
N VAL A 756 -17.52 4.99 32.30
CA VAL A 756 -18.03 6.37 32.55
C VAL A 756 -17.04 7.13 33.48
N LEU A 757 -16.75 8.41 33.18
CA LEU A 757 -15.98 9.39 34.02
C LEU A 757 -14.47 9.04 34.28
N VAL A 758 -13.57 9.96 34.70
CA VAL A 758 -13.70 11.28 35.37
C VAL A 758 -12.91 12.42 34.67
N HIS A 759 -13.49 13.63 34.76
CA HIS A 759 -13.03 14.98 34.37
C HIS A 759 -11.61 15.45 34.73
N THR A 760 -11.12 16.46 33.99
CA THR A 760 -10.85 17.84 34.51
C THR A 760 -11.24 18.89 33.45
N SER A 761 -11.21 20.19 33.76
CA SER A 761 -11.96 21.22 33.02
C SER A 761 -11.30 22.61 32.89
N SER A 762 -11.59 23.30 31.79
CA SER A 762 -11.57 24.78 31.70
C SER A 762 -12.48 25.26 30.53
N THR A 763 -13.00 26.49 30.62
CA THR A 763 -13.90 27.11 29.61
C THR A 763 -13.50 28.58 29.40
N PRO A 764 -13.93 29.28 28.32
CA PRO A 764 -15.23 29.94 28.38
C PRO A 764 -16.04 30.11 27.06
N LYS A 765 -17.34 29.88 27.18
CA LYS A 765 -18.47 30.66 26.59
C LYS A 765 -18.44 31.11 25.11
N LYS A 766 -19.37 30.57 24.32
CA LYS A 766 -20.12 31.30 23.27
C LYS A 766 -21.60 31.36 23.65
N SER A 767 -22.33 32.36 23.15
CA SER A 767 -23.76 32.60 23.44
C SER A 767 -24.68 32.05 22.35
N SER A 768 -25.75 31.37 22.75
CA SER A 768 -26.85 30.94 21.88
C SER A 768 -28.02 31.94 21.92
N LEU A 769 -28.69 32.10 20.78
CA LEU A 769 -30.03 32.70 20.69
C LEU A 769 -30.88 31.84 19.75
N THR A 770 -31.94 31.25 20.28
CA THR A 770 -32.99 30.57 19.52
C THR A 770 -34.35 31.08 19.99
N CYS A 771 -35.28 31.25 19.04
CA CYS A 771 -36.62 31.79 19.26
C CYS A 771 -37.61 30.66 19.59
N GLY A 772 -38.67 30.95 20.37
CA GLY A 772 -39.80 30.04 20.48
C GLY A 772 -40.86 30.40 21.52
N SER A 773 -42.10 30.62 21.03
CA SER A 773 -43.39 30.59 21.76
C SER A 773 -43.86 31.84 22.50
N LEU A 774 -44.99 32.41 22.06
CA LEU A 774 -46.29 32.05 22.65
C LEU A 774 -47.49 32.36 21.72
N PHE A 775 -48.55 31.55 21.84
CA PHE A 775 -49.78 31.61 21.05
C PHE A 775 -50.83 32.55 21.69
N THR A 776 -51.77 33.10 20.91
CA THR A 776 -53.25 33.02 21.10
C THR A 776 -54.06 34.01 20.23
N ARG A 777 -55.36 33.71 20.05
CA ARG A 777 -56.41 34.47 19.31
C ARG A 777 -56.34 34.33 17.78
N LYS A 778 -57.46 34.29 17.03
CA LYS A 778 -58.89 34.07 17.38
C LYS A 778 -59.62 33.52 16.12
N ILE A 779 -60.76 32.85 16.32
CA ILE A 779 -61.62 32.33 15.24
C ILE A 779 -62.84 33.25 15.03
N LEU A 780 -63.25 33.48 13.77
CA LEU A 780 -64.65 33.64 13.30
C LEU A 780 -64.68 33.44 11.74
N PRO A 781 -65.84 33.19 11.09
CA PRO A 781 -65.90 32.54 9.76
C PRO A 781 -66.17 33.48 8.56
N PRO A 782 -66.03 32.97 7.31
CA PRO A 782 -66.48 33.66 6.09
C PRO A 782 -67.98 33.43 5.78
N THR A 783 -68.62 34.43 5.20
CA THR A 783 -69.90 34.34 4.46
C THR A 783 -69.61 34.31 2.95
N GLY A 784 -70.40 33.60 2.14
CA GLY A 784 -70.04 33.42 0.72
C GLY A 784 -71.20 33.35 -0.28
N ALA A 785 -70.80 33.27 -1.56
CA ALA A 785 -71.61 33.00 -2.75
C ALA A 785 -72.64 34.09 -3.14
N PRO A 786 -73.23 34.07 -4.37
CA PRO A 786 -72.98 33.14 -5.49
C PRO A 786 -72.60 33.82 -6.83
N GLU A 787 -72.23 33.03 -7.84
CA GLU A 787 -72.96 32.85 -9.12
C GLU A 787 -72.06 32.31 -10.27
N SER A 788 -72.69 31.66 -11.25
CA SER A 788 -72.08 31.19 -12.52
C SER A 788 -73.20 31.09 -13.58
N PRO A 789 -72.88 31.11 -14.89
CA PRO A 789 -72.94 29.82 -15.61
C PRO A 789 -71.96 29.65 -16.80
N ARG A 790 -71.90 28.41 -17.31
CA ARG A 790 -71.23 28.01 -18.58
C ARG A 790 -72.17 28.10 -19.80
N PRO A 791 -71.63 28.13 -21.03
CA PRO A 791 -71.74 26.97 -21.97
C PRO A 791 -70.34 26.38 -22.33
N LYS A 792 -70.10 25.11 -22.71
CA LYS A 792 -70.61 24.19 -23.77
C LYS A 792 -70.19 24.60 -25.21
N SER A 793 -69.81 23.72 -26.17
CA SER A 793 -69.29 22.32 -26.18
C SER A 793 -69.04 21.80 -27.64
N GLY A 794 -67.97 21.04 -27.92
CA GLY A 794 -67.74 20.28 -29.19
C GLY A 794 -67.10 21.10 -30.35
N ILE A 795 -66.71 20.56 -31.53
CA ILE A 795 -67.02 19.27 -32.22
C ILE A 795 -65.85 18.80 -33.16
N PHE A 796 -65.53 17.49 -33.14
CA PHE A 796 -64.93 16.55 -34.15
C PHE A 796 -63.81 16.89 -35.18
N SER A 797 -62.97 15.85 -35.41
CA SER A 797 -62.36 15.36 -36.68
C SER A 797 -61.22 16.13 -37.39
N SER A 798 -60.43 15.56 -38.33
CA SER A 798 -59.74 14.23 -38.47
C SER A 798 -59.22 14.04 -39.92
N LEU A 799 -57.89 14.02 -40.15
CA LEU A 799 -57.20 13.64 -41.42
C LEU A 799 -57.55 14.54 -42.65
N ARG A 800 -56.82 14.61 -43.79
CA ARG A 800 -55.68 13.87 -44.37
C ARG A 800 -54.97 14.71 -45.47
N MET A 801 -53.64 14.58 -45.62
CA MET A 801 -52.80 14.69 -46.85
C MET A 801 -52.80 15.95 -47.78
N SER A 802 -51.63 16.18 -48.38
CA SER A 802 -51.22 17.20 -49.39
C SER A 802 -51.44 16.68 -50.86
N PRO A 803 -50.85 17.24 -51.98
CA PRO A 803 -50.02 18.44 -52.22
C PRO A 803 -50.35 19.24 -53.53
N LEU A 804 -49.38 20.07 -54.02
CA LEU A 804 -49.20 20.65 -55.39
C LEU A 804 -49.89 22.01 -55.71
N ARG A 805 -49.45 22.85 -56.68
CA ARG A 805 -48.10 23.21 -57.24
C ARG A 805 -48.26 24.37 -58.28
N ALA A 806 -47.34 25.35 -58.33
CA ALA A 806 -47.21 26.32 -59.45
C ALA A 806 -45.75 26.73 -59.76
N ARG A 807 -45.51 27.31 -60.96
CA ARG A 807 -44.21 27.64 -61.64
C ARG A 807 -44.56 28.51 -62.90
N PRO A 808 -43.67 29.02 -63.82
CA PRO A 808 -42.21 28.94 -64.00
C PRO A 808 -41.49 30.31 -64.38
N PRO A 809 -40.51 30.50 -65.34
CA PRO A 809 -39.19 31.07 -64.97
C PRO A 809 -38.41 31.98 -66.01
N LEU A 810 -37.09 32.16 -65.81
CA LEU A 810 -35.99 32.47 -66.79
C LEU A 810 -35.85 33.93 -67.34
N PRO A 811 -34.70 34.37 -67.97
CA PRO A 811 -33.57 33.58 -68.52
C PRO A 811 -32.08 34.06 -68.34
N SER A 812 -31.16 33.09 -68.45
CA SER A 812 -29.83 33.10 -69.15
C SER A 812 -28.62 33.97 -68.69
N ALA A 813 -27.42 33.62 -69.23
CA ALA A 813 -26.07 34.04 -68.76
C ALA A 813 -25.03 34.23 -69.90
N VAL A 814 -23.86 34.82 -69.59
CA VAL A 814 -22.64 34.96 -70.45
C VAL A 814 -21.35 34.79 -69.59
N VAL A 815 -20.17 34.64 -70.21
CA VAL A 815 -18.87 34.20 -69.63
C VAL A 815 -17.74 35.24 -69.91
N ILE A 816 -16.52 35.01 -69.38
CA ILE A 816 -15.21 35.71 -69.61
C ILE A 816 -15.11 37.16 -69.06
N ALA A 817 -13.95 37.72 -68.63
CA ALA A 817 -12.53 37.28 -68.66
C ALA A 817 -11.66 37.87 -67.51
N ASP A 818 -10.41 37.38 -67.37
CA ASP A 818 -9.34 37.95 -66.54
C ASP A 818 -8.77 39.29 -67.07
N PRO A 819 -8.31 40.20 -66.19
CA PRO A 819 -7.36 41.25 -66.52
C PRO A 819 -5.93 40.90 -66.07
N ARG A 820 -4.96 40.91 -67.00
CA ARG A 820 -3.52 40.91 -66.64
C ARG A 820 -3.08 42.32 -66.18
N PRO A 821 -2.15 42.44 -65.22
CA PRO A 821 -1.44 43.70 -65.01
C PRO A 821 -0.45 43.95 -66.18
N LEU A 822 -0.29 45.21 -66.56
CA LEU A 822 0.77 45.69 -67.44
C LEU A 822 1.82 46.46 -66.65
N SER A 823 3.08 46.39 -67.09
CA SER A 823 4.20 47.23 -66.65
C SER A 823 4.09 48.65 -67.27
N THR A 824 4.97 49.63 -67.07
CA THR A 824 6.44 49.60 -66.91
C THR A 824 6.96 51.02 -66.53
N TYR A 825 8.29 51.16 -66.37
CA TYR A 825 9.12 52.38 -66.46
C TYR A 825 9.32 53.26 -65.21
N ASP A 826 10.40 52.92 -64.49
CA ASP A 826 11.63 53.73 -64.30
C ASP A 826 11.54 55.23 -63.95
N ASN A 827 12.27 55.64 -62.90
CA ASN A 827 13.61 56.24 -63.05
C ASN A 827 14.30 56.51 -61.69
N ALA A 828 15.65 56.60 -61.74
CA ALA A 828 16.59 57.07 -60.72
C ALA A 828 16.68 56.28 -59.39
#